data_AF-A0A517R969-F1
#
_entry.id   AF-A0A517R969-F1
#
_cell.length_a   1.000
_cell.length_b   1.000
_cell.length_c   1.000
_cell.angle_alpha   90.00
_cell.angle_beta   90.00
_cell.angle_gamma   90.00
#
_symmetry.space_group_name_H-M   'P 1'
#
loop_
_entity.id
_entity.type
_entity.pdbx_description
1 polymer ?
#
loop_
_entity_poly.entity_id
_entity_poly.type
_entity_poly.pdbx_seq_one_letter_code
_entity_poly.pdbx_strand_id
1 'polypeptide(L)'
;MSSNDGQHNTGESLSELQDTVELLAQEVHVLREVIDEIREDFRWAVQNGCLTAGDETVPESYDRNFLKSARPETDSGGKEGSTEDVDQQCDSSAEHSSEEPAGSVIAGDLDERLQQHEEWAATVRDPAKETSEGVRMLQTKDRGASAEYEIAPLPSDRWALRTDLRYHVGDLRGNSTPWAEYESREACVDQFIDRAKKFFSADIDAGGSDSQRHTRNEMLKHFETSLFGFVEPDVVLQEKDPVDSSSDEHSVEDNLLTLKRRILEYLSACVGSVNLSDIRSDMGFTEIDSTAPLANPVHRVLVALQKSGNVSLVETEFGEPGFLFQRPLFLRPDRQDNFEGTPFYHWPDPDEDRNTLTVDRVGDHVDGGEHRFTVKRGDTVEAFFSRDKQEIGKVVGISHANREVRVSFREGSEGTWFAIGSIYPAVESVSDDVFPLSEVIEKANTQNTPQEKEETEINRVSSSNLDSGETPSRDSHGKGVESLTEHHRPYQFDDFQAFLQRLDSGDLSASELQADFSRLNSSREALIAELLADKNAKALQVLAYRFGCLDARRNTKQQNGEAIIRSMSLAYTLKNIVTYQPFSGESYEDAIRKVVESLTDEDIQQYVQERKATIEQSEKSLTNPETLAEFRYFIDRKGESHLSHEQLIQYDRLRAEQTRLQRANKKPTTVEQFSGDLLGLEITIKEGFHTRQNIPLWICQLNERVDRATFSDLKFKAKQLGGWWSSFKKDDAGFQFKYEESAQKFQSLLHGNADRSDELADRKTRKIETASERLLQLADDLEQNANESLQQDRQTNTVRRSEMAAGIRGRAYVDIAFAGTLRSLSTALASGEAIYLDGIRTKTQLATLIAVLRRAKRKRNDLLLSEKGEMGIWDRHNAVEELDHRPMDIEDADFTEFPYPNIYKRNFTDVIARAVNRKGVKQRAQRMKKWIPAEGDFIQFKEDYEIERFSDFCTRCKDVGIDVQWLEHSLGDFKRLRAANIHTLPELRMALRELVPHLQKKQADDPVLKAEHALVGRKLGGFFPTPKTIISRMLELADIQPGDRILEPSAGKGDILDILRQHYPDTEVIAIELNGTLFDVLEAKGHNVNRGDFLEHQGEYDRVLMNPPFEKSLDIEHVRHAFSLLAPHGTLVAIMSEGPFFRNDSQATEFRNWLNEVGGESEQLPEDAFNSSEAFRKTGVRTRIVTITK
;
A
#
# COMPACT_ATOMS: atom_id res chain seq x y z
N MET A 1 8.82 17.42 -46.63
CA MET A 1 7.85 16.69 -47.48
C MET A 1 6.74 16.24 -46.55
N SER A 2 5.46 16.62 -46.61
CA SER A 2 4.60 17.32 -47.58
C SER A 2 3.36 17.81 -46.78
N SER A 3 3.08 19.13 -46.72
CA SER A 3 1.88 19.85 -47.25
C SER A 3 0.55 19.61 -46.48
N ASN A 4 -0.43 20.51 -46.29
CA ASN A 4 -0.71 21.93 -46.56
C ASN A 4 -2.04 22.24 -45.82
N ASP A 5 -2.17 23.40 -45.17
CA ASP A 5 -3.14 24.50 -45.40
C ASP A 5 -4.63 24.30 -45.07
N GLY A 6 -5.22 25.32 -44.40
CA GLY A 6 -6.68 25.54 -44.40
C GLY A 6 -7.24 26.41 -43.25
N GLN A 7 -7.37 27.71 -43.47
CA GLN A 7 -8.05 28.70 -42.61
C GLN A 7 -9.60 28.70 -42.75
N HIS A 8 -10.25 29.22 -41.69
CA HIS A 8 -11.57 29.88 -41.57
C HIS A 8 -12.89 29.08 -41.58
N ASN A 9 -13.63 29.13 -40.45
CA ASN A 9 -14.90 29.87 -40.35
C ASN A 9 -15.28 30.12 -38.86
N THR A 10 -15.32 31.39 -38.45
CA THR A 10 -15.79 31.86 -37.13
C THR A 10 -16.79 32.98 -37.39
N GLY A 11 -18.07 32.79 -37.09
CA GLY A 11 -19.06 33.81 -37.39
C GLY A 11 -20.43 33.70 -36.71
N GLU A 12 -20.95 32.50 -36.41
CA GLU A 12 -22.37 32.38 -36.03
C GLU A 12 -22.67 31.83 -34.62
N SER A 13 -21.68 31.39 -33.83
CA SER A 13 -21.95 30.67 -32.57
C SER A 13 -22.10 31.53 -31.31
N LEU A 14 -21.92 32.86 -31.38
CA LEU A 14 -21.74 33.70 -30.19
C LEU A 14 -23.05 34.28 -29.64
N SER A 15 -24.07 34.47 -30.48
CA SER A 15 -25.41 34.90 -30.01
C SER A 15 -26.20 33.75 -29.39
N GLU A 16 -26.11 32.54 -29.95
CA GLU A 16 -26.80 31.35 -29.39
C GLU A 16 -26.22 30.92 -28.02
N LEU A 17 -24.91 31.10 -27.81
CA LEU A 17 -24.27 30.86 -26.52
C LEU A 17 -24.66 31.89 -25.45
N GLN A 18 -24.97 33.14 -25.84
CA GLN A 18 -25.43 34.16 -24.88
C GLN A 18 -26.86 33.89 -24.40
N ASP A 19 -27.77 33.55 -25.30
CA ASP A 19 -29.17 33.27 -24.97
C ASP A 19 -29.31 32.01 -24.09
N THR A 20 -28.46 30.99 -24.32
CA THR A 20 -28.45 29.75 -23.53
C THR A 20 -27.87 29.96 -22.11
N VAL A 21 -26.89 30.86 -21.96
CA VAL A 21 -26.31 31.22 -20.66
C VAL A 21 -27.28 32.05 -19.82
N GLU A 22 -28.08 32.92 -20.44
CA GLU A 22 -29.11 33.70 -19.74
C GLU A 22 -30.28 32.81 -19.25
N LEU A 23 -30.66 31.79 -20.04
CA LEU A 23 -31.69 30.82 -19.64
C LEU A 23 -31.25 29.97 -18.44
N LEU A 24 -30.00 29.48 -18.45
CA LEU A 24 -29.41 28.71 -17.35
C LEU A 24 -29.21 29.56 -16.08
N ALA A 25 -28.96 30.87 -16.22
CA ALA A 25 -28.87 31.78 -15.08
C ALA A 25 -30.23 31.99 -14.39
N GLN A 26 -31.34 31.97 -15.14
CA GLN A 26 -32.69 32.06 -14.58
C GLN A 26 -33.10 30.78 -13.83
N GLU A 27 -32.77 29.59 -14.33
CA GLU A 27 -33.07 28.32 -13.65
C GLU A 27 -32.29 28.15 -12.34
N VAL A 28 -31.02 28.59 -12.32
CA VAL A 28 -30.18 28.58 -11.11
C VAL A 28 -30.68 29.57 -10.06
N HIS A 29 -31.30 30.68 -10.47
CA HIS A 29 -31.87 31.67 -9.54
C HIS A 29 -33.12 31.13 -8.83
N VAL A 30 -34.03 30.47 -9.56
CA VAL A 30 -35.25 29.85 -9.01
C VAL A 30 -34.91 28.73 -8.01
N LEU A 31 -33.90 27.90 -8.32
CA LEU A 31 -33.43 26.87 -7.39
C LEU A 31 -32.82 27.46 -6.12
N ARG A 32 -32.21 28.64 -6.20
CA ARG A 32 -31.61 29.32 -5.05
C ARG A 32 -32.67 29.92 -4.12
N GLU A 33 -33.73 30.50 -4.69
CA GLU A 33 -34.86 31.02 -3.90
C GLU A 33 -35.61 29.91 -3.15
N VAL A 34 -35.85 28.76 -3.79
CA VAL A 34 -36.48 27.59 -3.12
C VAL A 34 -35.61 27.05 -1.98
N ILE A 35 -34.29 27.00 -2.16
CA ILE A 35 -33.36 26.54 -1.12
C ILE A 35 -33.29 27.53 0.04
N ASP A 36 -33.35 28.83 -0.24
CA ASP A 36 -33.31 29.85 0.79
C ASP A 36 -34.63 29.93 1.57
N GLU A 37 -35.79 29.72 0.92
CA GLU A 37 -37.10 29.60 1.55
C GLU A 37 -37.17 28.37 2.50
N ILE A 38 -36.67 27.21 2.06
CA ILE A 38 -36.56 26.01 2.90
C ILE A 38 -35.65 26.26 4.11
N ARG A 39 -34.56 27.01 3.93
CA ARG A 39 -33.61 27.33 5.02
C ARG A 39 -34.17 28.34 6.01
N GLU A 40 -35.05 29.24 5.58
CA GLU A 40 -35.72 30.19 6.47
C GLU A 40 -36.81 29.50 7.29
N ASP A 41 -37.59 28.60 6.69
CA ASP A 41 -38.58 27.80 7.41
C ASP A 41 -37.92 26.86 8.44
N PHE A 42 -36.79 26.25 8.09
CA PHE A 42 -36.01 25.42 9.01
C PHE A 42 -35.41 26.24 10.16
N ARG A 43 -34.91 27.45 9.88
CA ARG A 43 -34.40 28.36 10.92
C ARG A 43 -35.50 28.84 11.86
N TRP A 44 -36.68 29.17 11.32
CA TRP A 44 -37.83 29.58 12.12
C TRP A 44 -38.31 28.43 13.03
N ALA A 45 -38.38 27.20 12.53
CA ALA A 45 -38.80 26.03 13.31
C ALA A 45 -37.83 25.68 14.45
N VAL A 46 -36.52 25.85 14.23
CA VAL A 46 -35.49 25.66 15.26
C VAL A 46 -35.49 26.79 16.30
N GLN A 47 -35.65 28.04 15.86
CA GLN A 47 -35.66 29.20 16.77
C GLN A 47 -36.89 29.25 17.69
N ASN A 48 -38.04 28.72 17.25
CA ASN A 48 -39.26 28.71 18.04
C ASN A 48 -39.48 27.39 18.81
N GLY A 49 -38.47 26.52 18.86
CA GLY A 49 -38.51 25.28 19.66
C GLY A 49 -39.45 24.20 19.12
N CYS A 50 -39.90 24.30 17.87
CA CYS A 50 -40.70 23.26 17.22
C CYS A 50 -39.85 22.05 16.79
N LEU A 51 -38.53 22.23 16.66
CA LEU A 51 -37.53 21.19 16.43
C LEU A 51 -36.36 21.40 17.39
N THR A 52 -35.95 20.35 18.11
CA THR A 52 -34.75 20.38 18.95
C THR A 52 -33.51 19.95 18.16
N ALA A 53 -32.39 20.64 18.36
CA ALA A 53 -31.12 20.33 17.69
C ALA A 53 -30.61 18.95 18.12
N GLY A 54 -30.87 17.93 17.30
CA GLY A 54 -30.48 16.54 17.55
C GLY A 54 -31.19 15.47 16.71
N ASP A 55 -32.29 15.77 16.01
CA ASP A 55 -32.98 14.80 15.16
C ASP A 55 -32.49 14.83 13.71
N GLU A 56 -31.79 13.77 13.29
CA GLU A 56 -31.34 13.51 11.90
C GLU A 56 -32.31 12.61 11.11
N THR A 57 -33.61 12.60 11.44
CA THR A 57 -34.60 11.90 10.61
C THR A 57 -35.63 12.87 10.05
N VAL A 58 -35.63 13.02 8.72
CA VAL A 58 -36.75 13.60 7.97
C VAL A 58 -37.77 12.47 7.78
N PRO A 59 -39.00 12.56 8.31
CA PRO A 59 -40.02 11.55 8.03
C PRO A 59 -40.40 11.58 6.53
N GLU A 60 -40.57 10.41 5.91
CA GLU A 60 -40.92 10.24 4.48
C GLU A 60 -42.28 10.84 4.07
N SER A 61 -43.05 11.44 4.98
CA SER A 61 -44.28 12.17 4.68
C SER A 61 -44.10 13.68 4.89
N TYR A 62 -43.40 14.34 3.96
CA TYR A 62 -43.36 15.79 3.90
C TYR A 62 -44.64 16.31 3.23
N ASP A 63 -45.68 16.58 4.02
CA ASP A 63 -46.89 17.26 3.54
C ASP A 63 -46.72 18.79 3.75
N ARG A 64 -46.61 19.53 2.64
CA ARG A 64 -46.45 21.00 2.60
C ARG A 64 -47.54 21.76 3.37
N ASN A 65 -48.66 21.12 3.69
CA ASN A 65 -49.79 21.76 4.36
C ASN A 65 -49.65 21.85 5.90
N PHE A 66 -48.71 21.11 6.51
CA PHE A 66 -48.60 21.06 7.97
C PHE A 66 -47.94 22.30 8.61
N LEU A 67 -47.02 22.97 7.89
CA LEU A 67 -46.31 24.16 8.40
C LEU A 67 -47.04 25.48 8.10
N LYS A 68 -47.92 25.51 7.10
CA LYS A 68 -48.75 26.70 6.79
C LYS A 68 -49.88 26.93 7.79
N SER A 69 -50.33 25.89 8.50
CA SER A 69 -51.41 26.00 9.51
C SER A 69 -50.92 26.39 10.90
N ALA A 70 -49.60 26.39 11.14
CA ALA A 70 -48.99 26.59 12.46
C ALA A 70 -48.43 27.98 12.73
N ARG A 71 -48.42 28.90 11.74
CA ARG A 71 -48.06 30.31 11.97
C ARG A 71 -49.29 31.10 12.41
N PRO A 72 -49.30 31.73 13.61
CA PRO A 72 -50.28 32.75 13.89
C PRO A 72 -49.95 33.98 13.03
N GLU A 73 -50.89 34.38 12.18
CA GLU A 73 -50.85 35.70 11.54
C GLU A 73 -50.96 36.78 12.63
N THR A 74 -50.12 37.81 12.50
CA THR A 74 -50.18 39.18 13.07
C THR A 74 -48.81 39.58 13.61
N ASP A 75 -48.40 40.84 13.67
CA ASP A 75 -48.72 42.10 13.02
C ASP A 75 -47.61 43.05 13.54
N SER A 76 -47.36 44.11 12.80
CA SER A 76 -46.44 45.21 13.08
C SER A 76 -46.37 45.73 14.53
N GLY A 77 -45.15 46.10 15.00
CA GLY A 77 -44.97 47.04 16.13
C GLY A 77 -43.69 46.86 16.95
N GLY A 78 -42.76 47.83 16.90
CA GLY A 78 -41.47 47.79 17.61
C GLY A 78 -41.46 48.31 19.05
N LYS A 79 -40.30 48.22 19.72
CA LYS A 79 -39.71 49.22 20.64
C LYS A 79 -38.38 48.79 21.27
N GLU A 80 -37.60 49.81 21.60
CA GLU A 80 -36.30 49.88 22.30
C GLU A 80 -36.30 49.32 23.74
N GLY A 81 -35.12 49.05 24.30
CA GLY A 81 -34.94 48.89 25.76
C GLY A 81 -33.56 48.39 26.19
N SER A 82 -32.97 49.08 27.18
CA SER A 82 -31.58 49.06 27.66
C SER A 82 -31.38 48.29 28.99
N THR A 83 -30.10 48.19 29.44
CA THR A 83 -29.62 48.13 30.87
C THR A 83 -30.00 46.87 31.68
N GLU A 84 -29.28 46.33 32.68
CA GLU A 84 -28.24 46.79 33.60
C GLU A 84 -27.67 45.57 34.40
N ASP A 85 -26.62 45.84 35.17
CA ASP A 85 -25.80 45.01 36.08
C ASP A 85 -26.54 44.15 37.13
N VAL A 86 -25.86 43.13 37.71
CA VAL A 86 -25.74 42.91 39.18
C VAL A 86 -24.46 42.09 39.52
N ASP A 87 -23.65 42.70 40.38
CA ASP A 87 -22.51 42.18 41.16
C ASP A 87 -22.94 41.38 42.42
N GLN A 88 -22.06 40.48 42.93
CA GLN A 88 -21.81 40.17 44.37
C GLN A 88 -20.69 39.11 44.48
N GLN A 89 -19.44 39.41 44.92
CA GLN A 89 -18.88 39.55 46.29
C GLN A 89 -19.21 38.36 47.23
N CYS A 90 -18.33 37.75 48.05
CA CYS A 90 -17.09 38.08 48.76
C CYS A 90 -16.37 36.74 49.14
N ASP A 91 -15.05 36.59 49.15
CA ASP A 91 -14.00 37.06 50.10
C ASP A 91 -13.78 36.14 51.33
N SER A 92 -12.56 35.62 51.50
CA SER A 92 -11.79 35.59 52.77
C SER A 92 -10.63 34.57 52.80
N SER A 93 -9.53 35.07 53.36
CA SER A 93 -8.19 34.50 53.47
C SER A 93 -8.00 33.67 54.75
N ALA A 94 -7.04 32.74 54.75
CA ALA A 94 -6.35 32.30 55.96
C ALA A 94 -4.90 31.88 55.64
N GLU A 95 -3.94 32.58 56.23
CA GLU A 95 -2.52 32.25 56.29
C GLU A 95 -2.25 31.29 57.45
N HIS A 96 -1.35 30.31 57.29
CA HIS A 96 -0.27 30.06 58.26
C HIS A 96 0.86 29.21 57.67
N SER A 97 2.07 29.62 58.06
CA SER A 97 3.42 29.21 57.70
C SER A 97 3.84 27.81 58.14
N SER A 98 4.77 27.18 57.41
CA SER A 98 6.02 26.64 57.99
C SER A 98 6.96 26.17 56.89
N GLU A 99 8.24 26.37 57.17
CA GLU A 99 9.41 26.21 56.32
C GLU A 99 9.74 24.74 56.02
N GLU A 100 10.20 24.47 54.79
CA GLU A 100 11.03 23.31 54.45
C GLU A 100 12.13 23.72 53.43
N PRO A 101 13.27 23.00 53.41
CA PRO A 101 14.58 23.58 53.15
C PRO A 101 14.94 23.69 51.66
N ALA A 102 15.91 24.57 51.42
CA ALA A 102 16.54 24.78 50.13
C ALA A 102 17.07 23.48 49.50
N GLY A 103 16.39 23.02 48.45
CA GLY A 103 16.95 22.23 47.37
C GLY A 103 16.76 23.00 46.08
N SER A 104 17.80 23.72 45.64
CA SER A 104 17.76 24.51 44.41
C SER A 104 17.47 23.61 43.20
N VAL A 105 16.27 23.70 42.64
CA VAL A 105 16.03 23.19 41.28
C VAL A 105 16.72 24.17 40.34
N ILE A 106 17.85 23.72 39.78
CA ILE A 106 18.58 24.42 38.72
C ILE A 106 17.63 24.55 37.53
N ALA A 107 17.09 25.75 37.34
CA ALA A 107 16.48 26.15 36.07
C ALA A 107 17.62 26.35 35.06
N GLY A 108 18.11 25.24 34.52
CA GLY A 108 19.04 25.21 33.39
C GLY A 108 18.25 25.16 32.08
N ASP A 109 18.77 25.87 31.08
CA ASP A 109 18.25 25.93 29.72
C ASP A 109 18.06 24.50 29.16
N LEU A 110 17.06 24.27 28.30
CA LEU A 110 16.84 22.96 27.69
C LEU A 110 18.08 22.53 26.89
N ASP A 111 18.77 23.50 26.30
CA ASP A 111 20.05 23.32 25.60
C ASP A 111 21.18 22.94 26.55
N GLU A 112 21.24 23.48 27.78
CA GLU A 112 22.21 23.05 28.80
C GLU A 112 21.97 21.60 29.26
N ARG A 113 20.70 21.19 29.37
CA ARG A 113 20.33 19.81 29.73
C ARG A 113 20.57 18.82 28.58
N LEU A 114 20.33 19.25 27.34
CA LEU A 114 20.67 18.48 26.14
C LEU A 114 22.18 18.38 25.98
N GLN A 115 22.91 19.45 26.27
CA GLN A 115 24.37 19.48 26.19
C GLN A 115 25.01 18.67 27.33
N GLN A 116 24.48 18.72 28.56
CA GLN A 116 24.88 17.82 29.65
C GLN A 116 24.55 16.36 29.34
N HIS A 117 23.41 16.09 28.67
CA HIS A 117 23.04 14.74 28.24
C HIS A 117 23.90 14.25 27.06
N GLU A 118 24.26 15.12 26.11
CA GLU A 118 25.17 14.80 25.00
C GLU A 118 26.62 14.65 25.47
N GLU A 119 27.09 15.47 26.40
CA GLU A 119 28.38 15.32 27.07
C GLU A 119 28.42 14.04 27.90
N TRP A 120 27.37 13.74 28.69
CA TRP A 120 27.24 12.50 29.45
C TRP A 120 27.15 11.26 28.53
N ALA A 121 26.38 11.32 27.44
CA ALA A 121 26.29 10.26 26.45
C ALA A 121 27.61 10.05 25.69
N ALA A 122 28.39 11.11 25.51
CA ALA A 122 29.73 11.06 24.92
C ALA A 122 30.78 10.47 25.89
N THR A 123 30.65 10.70 27.21
CA THR A 123 31.61 10.22 28.22
C THR A 123 31.31 8.84 28.79
N VAL A 124 30.06 8.41 28.92
CA VAL A 124 29.67 7.17 29.65
C VAL A 124 29.52 5.94 28.74
N ARG A 125 29.54 6.10 27.41
CA ARG A 125 29.65 5.07 26.36
C ARG A 125 29.48 3.61 26.84
N ASP A 126 28.23 3.13 26.93
CA ASP A 126 27.84 1.73 27.21
C ASP A 126 28.89 0.94 28.04
N PRO A 127 28.89 1.11 29.38
CA PRO A 127 29.88 0.51 30.29
C PRO A 127 30.01 -1.01 30.17
N ALA A 128 29.01 -1.67 29.57
CA ALA A 128 28.91 -3.11 29.36
C ALA A 128 30.02 -3.73 28.50
N LYS A 129 30.88 -2.92 27.84
CA LYS A 129 31.83 -3.50 26.88
C LYS A 129 33.02 -4.24 27.50
N GLU A 130 33.46 -3.95 28.72
CA GLU A 130 34.56 -4.72 29.36
C GLU A 130 34.51 -4.85 30.90
N THR A 131 33.59 -4.19 31.64
CA THR A 131 33.65 -4.15 33.13
C THR A 131 32.33 -4.36 33.87
N SER A 132 31.20 -4.64 33.20
CA SER A 132 29.93 -4.92 33.88
C SER A 132 29.98 -6.18 34.74
N GLU A 133 29.24 -6.20 35.84
CA GLU A 133 29.08 -7.39 36.67
C GLU A 133 28.18 -8.47 36.04
N GLY A 134 27.67 -8.25 34.83
CA GLY A 134 26.75 -9.13 34.13
C GLY A 134 25.28 -8.89 34.51
N VAL A 135 24.38 -9.52 33.77
CA VAL A 135 22.93 -9.33 33.95
C VAL A 135 22.43 -10.19 35.11
N ARG A 136 21.71 -9.55 36.02
CA ARG A 136 21.04 -10.18 37.15
C ARG A 136 19.55 -10.11 36.92
N MET A 137 18.85 -11.24 37.06
CA MET A 137 17.42 -11.35 36.77
C MET A 137 16.66 -11.96 37.94
N LEU A 138 15.57 -11.31 38.33
CA LEU A 138 14.51 -11.88 39.15
C LEU A 138 13.32 -12.19 38.25
N GLN A 139 12.76 -13.38 38.39
CA GLN A 139 11.62 -13.81 37.60
C GLN A 139 10.63 -14.58 38.48
N THR A 140 9.34 -14.36 38.27
CA THR A 140 8.30 -15.14 38.95
C THR A 140 8.31 -16.60 38.47
N LYS A 141 7.81 -17.54 39.30
CA LYS A 141 7.85 -18.98 38.98
C LYS A 141 7.11 -19.34 37.70
N ASP A 142 6.04 -18.62 37.41
CA ASP A 142 5.23 -18.76 36.19
C ASP A 142 5.81 -18.02 34.98
N ARG A 143 6.98 -17.37 35.14
CA ARG A 143 7.62 -16.48 34.17
C ARG A 143 6.74 -15.28 33.76
N GLY A 144 5.69 -14.98 34.51
CA GLY A 144 4.73 -13.91 34.23
C GLY A 144 5.25 -12.50 34.47
N ALA A 145 6.40 -12.30 35.13
CA ALA A 145 7.11 -11.03 35.21
C ALA A 145 8.62 -11.23 35.40
N SER A 146 9.44 -10.31 34.90
CA SER A 146 10.89 -10.26 35.15
C SER A 146 11.36 -8.85 35.56
N ALA A 147 12.40 -8.81 36.39
CA ALA A 147 13.09 -7.60 36.81
C ALA A 147 14.59 -7.83 36.65
N GLU A 148 15.17 -7.18 35.65
CA GLU A 148 16.56 -7.30 35.26
C GLU A 148 17.31 -6.02 35.57
N TYR A 149 18.57 -6.17 35.97
CA TYR A 149 19.48 -5.05 36.06
C TYR A 149 20.91 -5.45 35.76
N GLU A 150 21.68 -4.46 35.34
CA GLU A 150 23.10 -4.56 35.06
C GLU A 150 23.79 -3.36 35.68
N ILE A 151 24.93 -3.60 36.33
CA ILE A 151 25.75 -2.54 36.94
C ILE A 151 27.18 -2.64 36.45
N ALA A 152 27.82 -1.48 36.32
CA ALA A 152 29.20 -1.40 35.85
C ALA A 152 29.95 -0.26 36.57
N PRO A 153 31.20 -0.49 37.00
CA PRO A 153 32.06 0.57 37.50
C PRO A 153 32.51 1.47 36.36
N LEU A 154 32.52 2.78 36.60
CA LEU A 154 33.01 3.79 35.67
C LEU A 154 34.44 4.22 36.05
N PRO A 155 35.23 4.74 35.09
CA PRO A 155 36.57 5.28 35.36
C PRO A 155 36.61 6.46 36.36
N SER A 156 35.47 7.06 36.69
CA SER A 156 35.31 8.18 37.61
C SER A 156 35.16 7.77 39.10
N ASP A 157 35.44 6.51 39.45
CA ASP A 157 35.13 5.89 40.76
C ASP A 157 33.63 5.91 41.14
N ARG A 158 32.75 6.09 40.14
CA ARG A 158 31.29 6.03 40.25
C ARG A 158 30.76 4.79 39.54
N TRP A 159 29.47 4.51 39.67
CA TRP A 159 28.84 3.30 39.12
C TRP A 159 27.69 3.63 38.19
N ALA A 160 27.46 2.81 37.18
CA ALA A 160 26.31 2.93 36.28
C ALA A 160 25.31 1.80 36.52
N LEU A 161 24.01 2.07 36.37
CA LEU A 161 22.91 1.12 36.45
C LEU A 161 22.06 1.17 35.18
N ARG A 162 21.75 0.01 34.61
CA ARG A 162 20.70 -0.20 33.62
C ARG A 162 19.64 -1.13 34.21
N THR A 163 18.36 -0.87 33.97
CA THR A 163 17.27 -1.76 34.43
C THR A 163 16.32 -2.10 33.30
N ASP A 164 15.73 -3.28 33.34
CA ASP A 164 14.63 -3.71 32.47
C ASP A 164 13.58 -4.45 33.31
N LEU A 165 12.40 -3.85 33.48
CA LEU A 165 11.32 -4.35 34.34
C LEU A 165 10.12 -4.68 33.47
N ARG A 166 9.60 -5.91 33.49
CA ARG A 166 8.52 -6.35 32.58
C ARG A 166 7.50 -7.24 33.26
N TYR A 167 6.24 -7.05 32.90
CA TYR A 167 5.21 -8.07 32.98
C TYR A 167 5.19 -8.85 31.66
N HIS A 168 5.14 -10.17 31.75
CA HIS A 168 4.92 -11.11 30.64
C HIS A 168 3.52 -11.73 30.69
N VAL A 169 2.68 -11.28 31.63
CA VAL A 169 1.29 -11.66 31.82
C VAL A 169 0.45 -10.41 32.07
N GLY A 170 -0.74 -10.34 31.45
CA GLY A 170 -1.61 -9.16 31.52
C GLY A 170 -1.33 -8.19 30.38
N ASP A 171 -1.18 -6.90 30.68
CA ASP A 171 -0.95 -5.82 29.70
C ASP A 171 0.47 -5.76 29.11
N LEU A 172 1.32 -6.74 29.45
CA LEU A 172 2.72 -6.84 29.02
C LEU A 172 3.55 -5.57 29.28
N ARG A 173 3.18 -4.80 30.31
CA ARG A 173 3.83 -3.53 30.64
C ARG A 173 5.31 -3.71 30.93
N GLY A 174 6.14 -2.85 30.34
CA GLY A 174 7.58 -2.81 30.55
C GLY A 174 8.10 -1.42 30.88
N ASN A 175 9.22 -1.35 31.60
CA ASN A 175 9.96 -0.13 31.87
C ASN A 175 11.46 -0.44 31.89
N SER A 176 12.12 -0.10 30.79
CA SER A 176 13.56 -0.21 30.65
C SER A 176 14.17 1.18 30.72
N THR A 177 15.23 1.33 31.51
CA THR A 177 15.97 2.59 31.62
C THR A 177 17.36 2.43 31.04
N PRO A 178 17.86 3.42 30.28
CA PRO A 178 19.26 3.42 29.86
C PRO A 178 20.18 3.54 31.07
N TRP A 179 21.49 3.33 30.86
CA TRP A 179 22.51 3.50 31.89
C TRP A 179 22.34 4.85 32.62
N ALA A 180 22.44 4.86 33.94
CA ALA A 180 22.42 6.07 34.75
C ALA A 180 23.49 5.97 35.83
N GLU A 181 24.15 7.10 36.15
CA GLU A 181 25.31 7.13 37.05
C GLU A 181 24.91 7.38 38.51
N TYR A 182 25.51 6.63 39.44
CA TYR A 182 25.30 6.64 40.88
C TYR A 182 26.65 6.66 41.61
N GLU A 183 26.62 7.07 42.87
CA GLU A 183 27.84 7.27 43.67
C GLU A 183 28.53 5.97 44.10
N SER A 184 27.79 4.86 44.22
CA SER A 184 28.35 3.56 44.59
C SER A 184 27.59 2.38 43.96
N ARG A 185 28.17 1.18 44.03
CA ARG A 185 27.53 -0.07 43.61
C ARG A 185 26.23 -0.31 44.39
N GLU A 186 26.26 -0.08 45.70
CA GLU A 186 25.11 -0.24 46.59
C GLU A 186 24.00 0.75 46.22
N ALA A 187 24.36 1.99 45.88
CA ALA A 187 23.38 2.99 45.42
C ALA A 187 22.69 2.55 44.11
N CYS A 188 23.40 1.87 43.20
CA CYS A 188 22.78 1.26 42.02
C CYS A 188 21.77 0.17 42.40
N VAL A 189 22.11 -0.72 43.33
CA VAL A 189 21.22 -1.81 43.77
C VAL A 189 20.00 -1.26 44.50
N ASP A 190 20.17 -0.30 45.40
CA ASP A 190 19.07 0.37 46.09
C ASP A 190 18.14 1.08 45.11
N GLN A 191 18.71 1.75 44.10
CA GLN A 191 17.93 2.42 43.08
C GLN A 191 17.17 1.44 42.18
N PHE A 192 17.76 0.28 41.86
CA PHE A 192 17.06 -0.80 41.17
C PHE A 192 15.87 -1.30 41.99
N ILE A 193 16.07 -1.57 43.28
CA ILE A 193 15.00 -2.05 44.17
C ILE A 193 13.88 -1.00 44.27
N ASP A 194 14.21 0.28 44.44
CA ASP A 194 13.21 1.35 44.51
C ASP A 194 12.41 1.46 43.19
N ARG A 195 13.08 1.36 42.03
CA ARG A 195 12.43 1.37 40.71
C ARG A 195 11.55 0.14 40.50
N ALA A 196 12.05 -1.05 40.83
CA ALA A 196 11.31 -2.29 40.72
C ALA A 196 10.06 -2.26 41.62
N LYS A 197 10.21 -1.85 42.89
CA LYS A 197 9.08 -1.69 43.81
C LYS A 197 8.06 -0.72 43.26
N LYS A 198 8.46 0.49 42.83
CA LYS A 198 7.54 1.49 42.25
C LYS A 198 6.84 0.99 40.99
N PHE A 199 7.55 0.26 40.14
CA PHE A 199 6.98 -0.30 38.91
C PHE A 199 5.94 -1.38 39.20
N PHE A 200 6.27 -2.35 40.04
CA PHE A 200 5.36 -3.45 40.39
C PHE A 200 4.30 -3.06 41.44
N SER A 201 4.47 -1.95 42.17
CA SER A 201 3.45 -1.44 43.11
C SER A 201 2.53 -0.39 42.51
N ALA A 202 2.81 0.11 41.30
CA ALA A 202 1.95 1.06 40.60
C ALA A 202 0.54 0.47 40.43
N ASP A 203 -0.48 1.33 40.55
CA ASP A 203 -1.87 0.92 40.33
C ASP A 203 -1.99 0.30 38.93
N ILE A 204 -2.55 -0.92 38.90
CA ILE A 204 -2.89 -1.58 37.66
C ILE A 204 -4.20 -0.92 37.21
N ASP A 205 -4.21 -0.30 36.03
CA ASP A 205 -5.41 0.32 35.47
C ASP A 205 -6.59 -0.67 35.52
N ALA A 206 -7.81 -0.18 35.75
CA ALA A 206 -9.02 -0.98 35.97
C ALA A 206 -9.21 -2.03 34.86
N GLY A 207 -8.72 -3.25 35.11
CA GLY A 207 -8.56 -4.30 34.10
C GLY A 207 -7.43 -5.32 34.36
N GLY A 208 -6.59 -5.14 35.39
CA GLY A 208 -5.57 -6.14 35.74
C GLY A 208 -6.14 -7.53 36.02
N SER A 209 -5.77 -8.53 35.21
CA SER A 209 -6.17 -9.92 35.38
C SER A 209 -5.76 -10.48 36.75
N ASP A 210 -6.50 -11.44 37.30
CA ASP A 210 -6.14 -12.09 38.58
C ASP A 210 -4.72 -12.69 38.52
N SER A 211 -4.29 -13.14 37.34
CA SER A 211 -2.91 -13.57 37.08
C SER A 211 -1.91 -12.43 37.25
N GLN A 212 -2.14 -11.23 36.69
CA GLN A 212 -1.23 -10.09 36.86
C GLN A 212 -1.16 -9.61 38.32
N ARG A 213 -2.28 -9.67 39.05
CA ARG A 213 -2.30 -9.43 40.51
C ARG A 213 -1.52 -10.49 41.28
N HIS A 214 -1.62 -11.76 40.89
CA HIS A 214 -0.87 -12.86 41.48
C HIS A 214 0.64 -12.71 41.23
N THR A 215 1.03 -12.54 39.96
CA THR A 215 2.41 -12.32 39.52
C THR A 215 2.99 -11.04 40.16
N ARG A 216 2.21 -9.96 40.29
CA ARG A 216 2.61 -8.76 41.03
C ARG A 216 2.97 -9.08 42.49
N ASN A 217 2.06 -9.76 43.19
CA ASN A 217 2.25 -10.07 44.60
C ASN A 217 3.42 -11.04 44.80
N GLU A 218 3.69 -11.93 43.84
CA GLU A 218 4.88 -12.79 43.84
C GLU A 218 6.16 -11.99 43.59
N MET A 219 6.17 -11.09 42.61
CA MET A 219 7.33 -10.25 42.30
C MET A 219 7.68 -9.31 43.45
N LEU A 220 6.68 -8.70 44.11
CA LEU A 220 6.91 -7.82 45.26
C LEU A 220 7.54 -8.56 46.45
N LYS A 221 7.26 -9.85 46.66
CA LYS A 221 7.91 -10.67 47.71
C LYS A 221 9.41 -10.80 47.52
N HIS A 222 9.93 -10.77 46.29
CA HIS A 222 11.37 -10.77 46.04
C HIS A 222 12.07 -9.51 46.57
N PHE A 223 11.32 -8.42 46.75
CA PHE A 223 11.83 -7.13 47.20
C PHE A 223 11.39 -6.77 48.63
N GLU A 224 10.56 -7.59 49.27
CA GLU A 224 10.18 -7.45 50.67
C GLU A 224 11.38 -7.76 51.59
N THR A 225 11.60 -6.91 52.59
CA THR A 225 12.77 -6.97 53.46
C THR A 225 12.69 -8.22 54.34
N SER A 226 13.46 -9.26 54.03
CA SER A 226 13.73 -10.34 54.97
C SER A 226 14.59 -9.83 56.14
N LEU A 227 14.70 -10.60 57.22
CA LEU A 227 15.58 -10.29 58.36
C LEU A 227 17.06 -10.07 57.95
N PHE A 228 17.44 -10.40 56.70
CA PHE A 228 18.79 -10.37 56.15
C PHE A 228 18.98 -9.40 54.95
N GLY A 229 18.00 -8.55 54.62
CA GLY A 229 18.09 -7.62 53.48
C GLY A 229 17.73 -8.24 52.12
N PHE A 230 17.88 -7.47 51.04
CA PHE A 230 17.66 -7.94 49.66
C PHE A 230 18.79 -8.90 49.27
N VAL A 231 18.42 -10.07 48.76
CA VAL A 231 19.37 -11.08 48.30
C VAL A 231 19.50 -10.93 46.78
N GLU A 232 20.64 -10.38 46.32
CA GLU A 232 20.91 -10.24 44.89
C GLU A 232 20.94 -11.63 44.22
N PRO A 233 20.26 -11.82 43.06
CA PRO A 233 20.32 -13.07 42.33
C PRO A 233 21.68 -13.23 41.65
N ASP A 234 22.09 -14.48 41.42
CA ASP A 234 23.32 -14.79 40.69
C ASP A 234 23.30 -14.22 39.26
N VAL A 235 24.49 -13.95 38.72
CA VAL A 235 24.66 -13.48 37.35
C VAL A 235 24.21 -14.59 36.40
N VAL A 236 23.30 -14.27 35.49
CA VAL A 236 22.84 -15.22 34.48
C VAL A 236 24.00 -15.48 33.52
N LEU A 237 24.62 -16.66 33.61
CA LEU A 237 25.65 -17.09 32.68
C LEU A 237 25.01 -17.21 31.29
N GLN A 238 25.47 -16.42 30.33
CA GLN A 238 25.07 -16.58 28.93
C GLN A 238 25.62 -17.91 28.41
N GLU A 239 24.85 -18.98 28.56
CA GLU A 239 25.03 -20.18 27.76
C GLU A 239 24.80 -19.78 26.30
N LYS A 240 25.83 -20.00 25.48
CA LYS A 240 25.71 -19.94 24.02
C LYS A 240 24.86 -21.12 23.58
N ASP A 241 23.57 -20.88 23.42
CA ASP A 241 22.73 -21.79 22.65
C ASP A 241 22.94 -21.61 21.14
N PRO A 242 22.77 -22.69 20.36
CA PRO A 242 22.97 -22.67 18.92
C PRO A 242 21.93 -21.78 18.25
N VAL A 243 22.33 -21.20 17.12
CA VAL A 243 21.44 -20.42 16.25
C VAL A 243 20.30 -21.32 15.79
N ASP A 244 19.10 -21.11 16.33
CA ASP A 244 17.85 -21.57 15.74
C ASP A 244 17.10 -20.34 15.19
N SER A 245 16.92 -20.35 13.88
CA SER A 245 16.22 -19.32 13.12
C SER A 245 14.74 -19.67 13.05
N SER A 246 13.99 -19.44 14.12
CA SER A 246 12.53 -19.37 14.08
C SER A 246 11.98 -18.68 15.35
N SER A 247 11.59 -17.40 15.28
CA SER A 247 10.85 -16.76 16.39
C SER A 247 9.86 -15.67 16.01
N ASP A 248 9.50 -15.53 14.72
CA ASP A 248 8.43 -14.59 14.32
C ASP A 248 7.09 -15.26 13.93
N GLU A 249 6.97 -16.59 13.97
CA GLU A 249 5.68 -17.28 13.67
C GLU A 249 4.93 -17.82 14.90
N HIS A 250 5.59 -18.08 16.02
CA HIS A 250 4.91 -18.67 17.20
C HIS A 250 4.04 -17.66 17.98
N SER A 251 4.23 -16.35 17.80
CA SER A 251 3.49 -15.31 18.56
C SER A 251 2.04 -15.10 18.11
N VAL A 252 1.64 -15.52 16.90
CA VAL A 252 0.26 -15.32 16.41
C VAL A 252 -0.59 -16.56 16.66
N GLU A 253 -0.02 -17.76 16.50
CA GLU A 253 -0.68 -19.02 16.83
C GLU A 253 -0.87 -19.20 18.33
N ASP A 254 0.10 -18.84 19.18
CA ASP A 254 -0.05 -18.93 20.64
C ASP A 254 -1.13 -17.97 21.18
N ASN A 255 -1.30 -16.79 20.57
CA ASN A 255 -2.34 -15.83 20.94
C ASN A 255 -3.75 -16.30 20.50
N LEU A 256 -3.86 -16.92 19.32
CA LEU A 256 -5.13 -17.50 18.86
C LEU A 256 -5.50 -18.76 19.65
N LEU A 257 -4.52 -19.58 19.99
CA LEU A 257 -4.68 -20.81 20.78
C LEU A 257 -5.05 -20.48 22.23
N THR A 258 -4.48 -19.42 22.81
CA THR A 258 -4.83 -18.90 24.13
C THR A 258 -6.25 -18.32 24.16
N LEU A 259 -6.65 -17.57 23.13
CA LEU A 259 -8.03 -17.05 23.00
C LEU A 259 -9.06 -18.18 22.82
N LYS A 260 -8.72 -19.19 22.00
CA LYS A 260 -9.51 -20.42 21.81
C LYS A 260 -9.65 -21.21 23.13
N ARG A 261 -8.58 -21.33 23.92
CA ARG A 261 -8.57 -22.05 25.21
C ARG A 261 -9.41 -21.34 26.28
N ARG A 262 -9.35 -20.00 26.40
CA ARG A 262 -10.18 -19.22 27.35
C ARG A 262 -11.67 -19.24 26.99
N ILE A 263 -12.01 -19.20 25.71
CA ILE A 263 -13.41 -19.35 25.24
C ILE A 263 -13.92 -20.76 25.54
N LEU A 264 -13.12 -21.81 25.34
CA LEU A 264 -13.49 -23.18 25.69
C LEU A 264 -13.61 -23.41 27.21
N GLU A 265 -12.75 -22.80 28.04
CA GLU A 265 -12.81 -22.89 29.51
C GLU A 265 -14.04 -22.18 30.09
N TYR A 266 -14.41 -21.00 29.55
CA TYR A 266 -15.63 -20.28 29.92
C TYR A 266 -16.90 -21.08 29.52
N LEU A 267 -16.91 -21.62 28.30
CA LEU A 267 -18.03 -22.42 27.78
C LEU A 267 -18.15 -23.80 28.45
N SER A 268 -17.05 -24.37 28.94
CA SER A 268 -17.04 -25.63 29.71
C SER A 268 -17.60 -25.48 31.13
N ALA A 269 -17.67 -24.26 31.67
CA ALA A 269 -18.17 -23.99 33.03
C ALA A 269 -19.69 -23.77 33.08
N CYS A 270 -20.35 -23.57 31.93
CA CYS A 270 -21.79 -23.31 31.81
C CYS A 270 -22.54 -24.54 31.26
N VAL A 271 -23.55 -25.05 31.97
CA VAL A 271 -24.41 -26.14 31.49
C VAL A 271 -25.69 -25.55 30.89
N GLY A 272 -25.79 -25.46 29.56
CA GLY A 272 -26.98 -24.97 28.83
C GLY A 272 -26.68 -24.02 27.67
N SER A 273 -27.72 -23.53 26.98
CA SER A 273 -27.60 -22.57 25.87
C SER A 273 -26.96 -21.25 26.33
N VAL A 274 -25.95 -20.76 25.60
CA VAL A 274 -25.21 -19.53 25.95
C VAL A 274 -25.50 -18.43 24.93
N ASN A 275 -25.84 -17.23 25.41
CA ASN A 275 -26.09 -16.07 24.56
C ASN A 275 -24.77 -15.32 24.27
N LEU A 276 -24.63 -14.82 23.04
CA LEU A 276 -23.47 -14.08 22.55
C LEU A 276 -23.22 -12.79 23.35
N SER A 277 -24.28 -12.17 23.87
CA SER A 277 -24.21 -10.98 24.72
C SER A 277 -23.54 -11.25 26.07
N ASP A 278 -23.73 -12.44 26.65
CA ASP A 278 -23.12 -12.82 27.94
C ASP A 278 -21.60 -13.06 27.79
N ILE A 279 -21.19 -13.75 26.72
CA ILE A 279 -19.77 -13.93 26.36
C ILE A 279 -19.10 -12.58 26.09
N ARG A 280 -19.81 -11.63 25.46
CA ARG A 280 -19.31 -10.27 25.20
C ARG A 280 -19.14 -9.47 26.49
N SER A 281 -20.08 -9.58 27.42
CA SER A 281 -20.04 -8.90 28.72
C SER A 281 -18.89 -9.40 29.61
N ASP A 282 -18.73 -10.72 29.76
CA ASP A 282 -17.72 -11.30 30.64
C ASP A 282 -16.29 -11.23 30.06
N MET A 283 -16.15 -11.17 28.73
CA MET A 283 -14.86 -10.98 28.05
C MET A 283 -14.55 -9.49 27.77
N GLY A 284 -15.43 -8.56 28.14
CA GLY A 284 -15.18 -7.11 28.13
C GLY A 284 -15.27 -6.42 26.76
N PHE A 285 -16.08 -6.91 25.83
CA PHE A 285 -16.28 -6.33 24.50
C PHE A 285 -17.60 -5.57 24.40
N THR A 286 -17.60 -4.34 23.87
CA THR A 286 -18.77 -3.44 23.94
C THR A 286 -19.59 -3.26 22.66
N GLU A 287 -19.11 -3.56 21.44
CA GLU A 287 -19.93 -3.51 20.20
C GLU A 287 -19.23 -4.18 18.99
N ILE A 288 -20.01 -4.64 17.99
CA ILE A 288 -19.52 -5.17 16.70
C ILE A 288 -20.43 -4.71 15.55
N ASP A 289 -19.82 -4.18 14.49
CA ASP A 289 -20.43 -4.03 13.16
C ASP A 289 -20.64 -5.41 12.49
N SER A 290 -21.89 -5.82 12.32
CA SER A 290 -22.28 -7.10 11.73
C SER A 290 -22.05 -7.20 10.22
N THR A 291 -21.54 -6.15 9.57
CA THR A 291 -21.34 -6.09 8.11
C THR A 291 -19.89 -6.27 7.66
N ALA A 292 -18.93 -6.38 8.60
CA ALA A 292 -17.50 -6.58 8.33
C ALA A 292 -16.93 -7.84 9.04
N PRO A 293 -17.18 -9.05 8.53
CA PRO A 293 -16.86 -10.33 9.19
C PRO A 293 -15.36 -10.65 9.34
N LEU A 294 -14.46 -9.81 8.84
CA LEU A 294 -13.00 -10.03 8.86
C LEU A 294 -12.27 -9.35 10.03
N ALA A 295 -12.91 -8.41 10.74
CA ALA A 295 -12.26 -7.57 11.74
C ALA A 295 -12.52 -7.96 13.21
N ASN A 296 -13.52 -8.79 13.51
CA ASN A 296 -13.83 -9.17 14.90
C ASN A 296 -13.29 -10.56 15.30
N PRO A 297 -12.31 -10.63 16.23
CA PRO A 297 -11.67 -11.89 16.60
C PRO A 297 -12.57 -12.85 17.38
N VAL A 298 -13.53 -12.36 18.18
CA VAL A 298 -14.50 -13.21 18.92
C VAL A 298 -15.49 -13.84 17.93
N HIS A 299 -15.97 -13.07 16.96
CA HIS A 299 -16.83 -13.58 15.91
C HIS A 299 -16.10 -14.58 15.01
N ARG A 300 -14.83 -14.32 14.64
CA ARG A 300 -14.00 -15.28 13.88
C ARG A 300 -13.73 -16.57 14.64
N VAL A 301 -13.50 -16.52 15.96
CA VAL A 301 -13.31 -17.73 16.79
C VAL A 301 -14.62 -18.50 16.98
N LEU A 302 -15.75 -17.82 17.20
CA LEU A 302 -17.07 -18.46 17.30
C LEU A 302 -17.54 -19.04 15.96
N VAL A 303 -17.30 -18.35 14.84
CA VAL A 303 -17.52 -18.87 13.48
C VAL A 303 -16.55 -20.02 13.18
N ALA A 304 -15.31 -19.98 13.68
CA ALA A 304 -14.37 -21.10 13.54
C ALA A 304 -14.77 -22.31 14.40
N LEU A 305 -15.33 -22.12 15.60
CA LEU A 305 -15.87 -23.19 16.46
C LEU A 305 -17.21 -23.75 15.93
N GLN A 306 -18.02 -22.91 15.28
CA GLN A 306 -19.21 -23.28 14.52
C GLN A 306 -18.82 -24.06 13.26
N LYS A 307 -17.79 -23.61 12.53
CA LYS A 307 -17.22 -24.30 11.37
C LYS A 307 -16.50 -25.61 11.74
N SER A 308 -15.95 -25.72 12.96
CA SER A 308 -15.33 -26.94 13.46
C SER A 308 -16.34 -27.99 13.97
N GLY A 309 -17.64 -27.80 13.72
CA GLY A 309 -18.69 -28.78 14.03
C GLY A 309 -19.03 -28.97 15.51
N ASN A 310 -18.47 -28.15 16.39
CA ASN A 310 -18.62 -28.30 17.83
C ASN A 310 -19.89 -27.58 18.35
N VAL A 311 -20.39 -26.53 17.69
CA VAL A 311 -21.54 -25.72 18.16
C VAL A 311 -22.49 -25.39 16.99
N SER A 312 -23.81 -25.36 17.20
CA SER A 312 -24.83 -24.90 16.24
C SER A 312 -25.54 -23.63 16.69
N LEU A 313 -25.92 -22.77 15.73
CA LEU A 313 -26.62 -21.50 15.97
C LEU A 313 -28.13 -21.75 16.03
N VAL A 314 -28.83 -21.21 17.03
CA VAL A 314 -30.28 -21.35 17.20
C VAL A 314 -30.89 -20.01 17.60
N GLU A 315 -31.99 -19.64 16.97
CA GLU A 315 -32.76 -18.46 17.36
C GLU A 315 -33.44 -18.71 18.70
N THR A 316 -33.15 -17.85 19.67
CA THR A 316 -33.83 -17.86 20.97
C THR A 316 -35.14 -17.07 20.87
N GLU A 317 -36.08 -17.30 21.78
CA GLU A 317 -37.43 -16.69 21.77
C GLU A 317 -37.44 -15.13 21.72
N PHE A 318 -36.28 -14.49 21.91
CA PHE A 318 -36.10 -13.05 21.88
C PHE A 318 -35.41 -12.50 20.61
N GLY A 319 -35.16 -13.34 19.60
CA GLY A 319 -34.74 -12.87 18.27
C GLY A 319 -33.26 -12.47 18.12
N GLU A 320 -32.40 -12.81 19.09
CA GLU A 320 -30.93 -12.72 18.94
C GLU A 320 -30.29 -14.12 18.79
N PRO A 321 -29.18 -14.25 18.04
CA PRO A 321 -28.54 -15.53 17.75
C PRO A 321 -27.89 -16.14 19.00
N GLY A 322 -28.36 -17.32 19.42
CA GLY A 322 -27.78 -18.13 20.49
C GLY A 322 -27.05 -19.37 19.96
N PHE A 323 -26.27 -20.02 20.82
CA PHE A 323 -25.50 -21.23 20.46
C PHE A 323 -25.94 -22.45 21.30
N LEU A 324 -26.22 -23.57 20.62
CA LEU A 324 -26.57 -24.89 21.19
C LEU A 324 -25.50 -25.92 20.78
N PHE A 325 -25.14 -26.82 21.68
CA PHE A 325 -24.05 -27.79 21.47
C PHE A 325 -24.62 -29.22 21.46
N GLN A 326 -24.29 -30.06 20.46
CA GLN A 326 -24.24 -31.54 20.60
C GLN A 326 -23.76 -32.34 19.33
N ARG A 327 -22.49 -32.81 19.38
CA ARG A 327 -21.75 -34.01 18.81
C ARG A 327 -22.13 -34.67 17.45
N PRO A 328 -21.21 -35.32 16.67
CA PRO A 328 -19.80 -35.72 16.92
C PRO A 328 -18.78 -35.25 15.85
N LEU A 329 -17.48 -35.57 16.03
CA LEU A 329 -16.33 -35.08 15.24
C LEU A 329 -16.33 -35.41 13.72
N PHE A 330 -17.27 -36.20 13.20
CA PHE A 330 -17.35 -36.63 11.79
C PHE A 330 -18.79 -36.83 11.31
N LEU A 331 -19.05 -36.62 10.01
CA LEU A 331 -20.36 -36.84 9.37
C LEU A 331 -20.76 -38.33 9.35
N ARG A 332 -19.77 -39.23 9.22
CA ARG A 332 -19.93 -40.69 9.39
C ARG A 332 -18.88 -41.23 10.36
N PRO A 333 -19.12 -41.16 11.68
CA PRO A 333 -18.16 -41.63 12.70
C PRO A 333 -17.81 -43.12 12.62
N ASP A 334 -18.61 -43.92 11.92
CA ASP A 334 -18.36 -45.35 11.68
C ASP A 334 -17.46 -45.63 10.46
N ARG A 335 -17.13 -44.59 9.67
CA ARG A 335 -16.35 -44.67 8.42
C ARG A 335 -15.27 -43.60 8.29
N GLN A 336 -15.18 -42.67 9.24
CA GLN A 336 -14.18 -41.61 9.29
C GLN A 336 -13.38 -41.74 10.59
N ASP A 337 -12.10 -42.09 10.47
CA ASP A 337 -11.18 -42.30 11.60
C ASP A 337 -10.16 -41.15 11.68
N ASN A 338 -10.09 -40.42 12.81
CA ASN A 338 -9.16 -39.28 13.01
C ASN A 338 -7.76 -39.67 13.52
N PHE A 339 -7.51 -40.94 13.81
CA PHE A 339 -6.28 -41.46 14.44
C PHE A 339 -5.72 -40.62 15.60
N GLU A 340 -6.59 -39.88 16.30
CA GLU A 340 -6.32 -39.05 17.49
C GLU A 340 -5.04 -38.17 17.41
N GLY A 341 -4.73 -37.61 16.23
CA GLY A 341 -3.57 -36.73 16.04
C GLY A 341 -2.24 -37.45 15.84
N THR A 342 -2.27 -38.77 15.59
CA THR A 342 -1.11 -39.53 15.12
C THR A 342 -0.70 -39.02 13.73
N PRO A 343 0.58 -38.73 13.45
CA PRO A 343 1.01 -38.28 12.13
C PRO A 343 0.68 -39.29 11.03
N PHE A 344 0.27 -38.84 9.84
CA PHE A 344 -0.29 -39.70 8.79
C PHE A 344 0.59 -40.89 8.36
N TYR A 345 1.91 -40.75 8.44
CA TYR A 345 2.88 -41.81 8.11
C TYR A 345 2.94 -42.93 9.16
N HIS A 346 2.22 -42.80 10.27
CA HIS A 346 2.06 -43.83 11.30
C HIS A 346 0.64 -44.42 11.32
N TRP A 347 -0.23 -44.04 10.38
CA TRP A 347 -1.55 -44.66 10.26
C TRP A 347 -1.39 -46.11 9.79
N PRO A 348 -2.23 -47.05 10.27
CA PRO A 348 -2.22 -48.42 9.78
C PRO A 348 -2.50 -48.43 8.26
N ASP A 349 -2.06 -49.46 7.54
CA ASP A 349 -2.44 -49.61 6.13
C ASP A 349 -3.97 -49.78 6.00
N PRO A 350 -4.59 -49.26 4.93
CA PRO A 350 -6.03 -49.35 4.77
C PRO A 350 -6.50 -50.79 4.49
N ASP A 351 -7.57 -51.22 5.18
CA ASP A 351 -8.20 -52.53 4.99
C ASP A 351 -9.27 -52.44 3.88
N GLU A 352 -8.82 -52.44 2.63
CA GLU A 352 -9.68 -52.35 1.43
C GLU A 352 -10.20 -53.73 0.99
N ASP A 353 -11.52 -53.87 0.83
CA ASP A 353 -12.15 -55.05 0.23
C ASP A 353 -12.77 -54.72 -1.14
N ARG A 354 -13.28 -55.73 -1.87
CA ARG A 354 -13.83 -55.53 -3.23
C ARG A 354 -14.93 -54.45 -3.31
N ASN A 355 -15.58 -54.12 -2.21
CA ASN A 355 -16.71 -53.22 -2.08
C ASN A 355 -16.41 -51.95 -1.26
N THR A 356 -15.17 -51.73 -0.85
CA THR A 356 -14.75 -50.53 -0.12
C THR A 356 -13.56 -49.87 -0.79
N LEU A 357 -13.38 -48.57 -0.62
CA LEU A 357 -12.15 -47.88 -1.03
C LEU A 357 -11.88 -46.72 -0.07
N THR A 358 -10.62 -46.54 0.32
CA THR A 358 -10.24 -45.59 1.37
C THR A 358 -9.56 -44.35 0.80
N VAL A 359 -9.77 -43.21 1.45
CA VAL A 359 -9.10 -41.94 1.12
C VAL A 359 -8.54 -41.32 2.39
N ASP A 360 -7.24 -41.03 2.37
CA ASP A 360 -6.53 -40.37 3.46
C ASP A 360 -6.54 -38.86 3.22
N ARG A 361 -7.06 -38.13 4.21
CA ARG A 361 -7.22 -36.69 4.20
C ARG A 361 -6.20 -36.12 5.19
N VAL A 362 -4.98 -35.91 4.70
CA VAL A 362 -3.84 -35.43 5.48
C VAL A 362 -3.81 -33.90 5.41
N GLY A 363 -4.66 -33.27 6.23
CA GLY A 363 -4.85 -31.83 6.34
C GLY A 363 -6.24 -31.48 6.85
N ASP A 364 -6.51 -30.18 7.07
CA ASP A 364 -7.85 -29.70 7.41
C ASP A 364 -8.68 -29.60 6.12
N HIS A 365 -9.68 -30.46 5.97
CA HIS A 365 -10.51 -30.59 4.76
C HIS A 365 -11.98 -30.25 5.05
N VAL A 366 -12.79 -30.14 3.99
CA VAL A 366 -14.21 -29.72 4.06
C VAL A 366 -15.05 -30.63 4.96
N ASP A 367 -14.64 -31.89 5.13
CA ASP A 367 -15.27 -32.94 5.94
C ASP A 367 -14.65 -33.14 7.34
N GLY A 368 -13.72 -32.26 7.75
CA GLY A 368 -13.11 -32.24 9.08
C GLY A 368 -11.57 -32.24 9.06
N GLY A 369 -10.98 -32.31 10.26
CA GLY A 369 -9.52 -32.41 10.44
C GLY A 369 -8.95 -33.73 9.89
N GLU A 370 -7.64 -33.98 10.09
CA GLU A 370 -6.95 -35.14 9.50
C GLU A 370 -7.67 -36.46 9.80
N HIS A 371 -8.07 -37.20 8.76
CA HIS A 371 -8.79 -38.47 8.92
C HIS A 371 -8.69 -39.40 7.71
N ARG A 372 -9.05 -40.67 7.89
CA ARG A 372 -9.28 -41.64 6.80
C ARG A 372 -10.77 -41.86 6.61
N PHE A 373 -11.26 -41.68 5.38
CA PHE A 373 -12.65 -41.96 5.01
C PHE A 373 -12.75 -43.25 4.18
N THR A 374 -13.62 -44.17 4.59
CA THR A 374 -13.89 -45.43 3.87
C THR A 374 -15.22 -45.35 3.09
N VAL A 375 -15.15 -45.34 1.76
CA VAL A 375 -16.31 -45.28 0.85
C VAL A 375 -16.80 -46.68 0.51
N LYS A 376 -18.12 -46.90 0.54
CA LYS A 376 -18.78 -48.15 0.12
C LYS A 376 -19.83 -47.92 -0.96
N ARG A 377 -20.17 -48.99 -1.70
CA ARG A 377 -21.33 -48.96 -2.60
C ARG A 377 -22.61 -48.79 -1.80
N GLY A 378 -23.47 -47.89 -2.24
CA GLY A 378 -24.70 -47.47 -1.57
C GLY A 378 -24.54 -46.17 -0.78
N ASP A 379 -23.30 -45.74 -0.49
CA ASP A 379 -23.06 -44.53 0.27
C ASP A 379 -23.56 -43.31 -0.49
N THR A 380 -24.17 -42.38 0.26
CA THR A 380 -24.51 -41.07 -0.26
C THR A 380 -23.28 -40.18 -0.09
N VAL A 381 -22.79 -39.65 -1.21
CA VAL A 381 -21.55 -38.88 -1.27
C VAL A 381 -21.75 -37.60 -2.07
N GLU A 382 -20.98 -36.57 -1.74
CA GLU A 382 -20.91 -35.34 -2.50
C GLU A 382 -19.77 -35.44 -3.52
N ALA A 383 -20.07 -35.17 -4.80
CA ALA A 383 -19.13 -35.27 -5.90
C ALA A 383 -18.84 -33.91 -6.52
N PHE A 384 -17.56 -33.54 -6.57
CA PHE A 384 -17.10 -32.26 -7.12
C PHE A 384 -16.79 -32.37 -8.62
N PHE A 385 -17.46 -31.56 -9.43
CA PHE A 385 -17.22 -31.44 -10.88
C PHE A 385 -16.25 -30.29 -11.20
N SER A 386 -16.28 -29.20 -10.42
CA SER A 386 -15.35 -28.07 -10.47
C SER A 386 -15.38 -27.29 -9.15
N ARG A 387 -14.52 -26.28 -8.97
CA ARG A 387 -14.48 -25.43 -7.74
C ARG A 387 -15.85 -24.82 -7.38
N ASP A 388 -16.70 -24.59 -8.38
CA ASP A 388 -18.01 -23.93 -8.23
C ASP A 388 -19.20 -24.88 -8.47
N LYS A 389 -18.97 -26.19 -8.68
CA LYS A 389 -20.03 -27.14 -9.00
C LYS A 389 -19.84 -28.49 -8.28
N GLN A 390 -20.76 -28.80 -7.38
CA GLN A 390 -20.86 -30.08 -6.66
C GLN A 390 -22.31 -30.61 -6.68
N GLU A 391 -22.50 -31.92 -6.69
CA GLU A 391 -23.81 -32.57 -6.57
C GLU A 391 -23.74 -33.78 -5.63
N ILE A 392 -24.84 -34.09 -4.93
CA ILE A 392 -24.95 -35.25 -4.03
C ILE A 392 -25.57 -36.43 -4.79
N GLY A 393 -24.95 -37.60 -4.71
CA GLY A 393 -25.46 -38.82 -5.34
C GLY A 393 -25.07 -40.09 -4.57
N LYS A 394 -25.54 -41.24 -5.05
CA LYS A 394 -25.25 -42.55 -4.45
C LYS A 394 -24.14 -43.29 -5.18
N VAL A 395 -23.20 -43.85 -4.43
CA VAL A 395 -22.12 -44.68 -5.00
C VAL A 395 -22.70 -45.99 -5.51
N VAL A 396 -22.69 -46.19 -6.82
CA VAL A 396 -23.15 -47.42 -7.49
C VAL A 396 -21.99 -48.30 -7.99
N GLY A 397 -20.77 -47.75 -8.05
CA GLY A 397 -19.57 -48.41 -8.57
C GLY A 397 -18.29 -48.07 -7.79
N ILE A 398 -17.35 -49.02 -7.70
CA ILE A 398 -16.00 -48.82 -7.16
C ILE A 398 -15.01 -49.50 -8.09
N SER A 399 -13.94 -48.79 -8.46
CA SER A 399 -12.82 -49.26 -9.28
C SER A 399 -11.51 -49.13 -8.48
N HIS A 400 -11.02 -50.27 -7.99
CA HIS A 400 -9.75 -50.36 -7.26
C HIS A 400 -8.54 -50.01 -8.13
N ALA A 401 -8.53 -50.48 -9.39
CA ALA A 401 -7.41 -50.28 -10.30
C ALA A 401 -7.17 -48.79 -10.65
N ASN A 402 -8.23 -47.98 -10.68
CA ASN A 402 -8.14 -46.57 -11.05
C ASN A 402 -8.30 -45.62 -9.84
N ARG A 403 -8.59 -46.14 -8.64
CA ARG A 403 -8.96 -45.36 -7.45
C ARG A 403 -10.12 -44.38 -7.71
N GLU A 404 -11.19 -44.91 -8.29
CA GLU A 404 -12.40 -44.14 -8.65
C GLU A 404 -13.68 -44.77 -8.10
N VAL A 405 -14.70 -43.95 -7.88
CA VAL A 405 -16.05 -44.39 -7.52
C VAL A 405 -17.07 -43.84 -8.53
N ARG A 406 -18.12 -44.61 -8.81
CA ARG A 406 -19.20 -44.23 -9.74
C ARG A 406 -20.40 -43.75 -8.95
N VAL A 407 -20.82 -42.51 -9.16
CA VAL A 407 -21.88 -41.84 -8.39
C VAL A 407 -23.09 -41.59 -9.28
N SER A 408 -24.27 -42.00 -8.82
CA SER A 408 -25.56 -41.85 -9.49
C SER A 408 -26.36 -40.72 -8.83
N PHE A 409 -26.70 -39.68 -9.59
CA PHE A 409 -27.40 -38.48 -9.10
C PHE A 409 -28.92 -38.52 -9.33
N ARG A 410 -29.40 -39.51 -10.09
CA ARG A 410 -30.83 -39.77 -10.33
C ARG A 410 -31.11 -41.26 -10.18
N GLU A 411 -32.21 -41.58 -9.51
CA GLU A 411 -32.60 -42.97 -9.24
C GLU A 411 -32.74 -43.76 -10.55
N GLY A 412 -32.02 -44.88 -10.65
CA GLY A 412 -31.97 -45.72 -11.86
C GLY A 412 -30.95 -45.33 -12.94
N SER A 413 -30.18 -44.25 -12.77
CA SER A 413 -29.13 -43.87 -13.73
C SER A 413 -27.81 -44.61 -13.52
N GLU A 414 -27.05 -44.88 -14.60
CA GLU A 414 -25.78 -45.62 -14.53
C GLU A 414 -24.72 -44.92 -13.66
N GLY A 415 -24.76 -43.58 -13.55
CA GLY A 415 -23.84 -42.77 -12.75
C GLY A 415 -22.51 -42.45 -13.45
N THR A 416 -21.77 -41.48 -12.91
CA THR A 416 -20.51 -40.95 -13.47
C THR A 416 -19.33 -41.33 -12.58
N TRP A 417 -18.17 -41.63 -13.17
CA TRP A 417 -16.95 -41.96 -12.42
C TRP A 417 -16.23 -40.70 -11.94
N PHE A 418 -15.77 -40.74 -10.69
CA PHE A 418 -14.98 -39.69 -10.04
C PHE A 418 -13.78 -40.30 -9.35
N ALA A 419 -12.64 -39.62 -9.42
CA ALA A 419 -11.50 -39.91 -8.56
C ALA A 419 -11.88 -39.69 -7.10
N ILE A 420 -11.39 -40.56 -6.21
CA ILE A 420 -11.74 -40.52 -4.78
C ILE A 420 -11.38 -39.21 -4.08
N GLY A 421 -10.39 -38.46 -4.60
CA GLY A 421 -10.02 -37.15 -4.07
C GLY A 421 -11.13 -36.11 -4.24
N SER A 422 -12.03 -36.30 -5.20
CA SER A 422 -13.14 -35.40 -5.53
C SER A 422 -14.47 -35.80 -4.87
N ILE A 423 -14.45 -36.78 -3.96
CA ILE A 423 -15.64 -37.32 -3.30
C ILE A 423 -15.54 -37.15 -1.78
N TYR A 424 -16.64 -36.70 -1.16
CA TYR A 424 -16.74 -36.42 0.28
C TYR A 424 -17.99 -37.09 0.90
N PRO A 425 -17.97 -37.46 2.19
CA PRO A 425 -19.12 -38.07 2.85
C PRO A 425 -20.30 -37.11 2.93
N ALA A 426 -21.52 -37.60 2.64
CA ALA A 426 -22.74 -36.82 2.76
C ALA A 426 -23.78 -37.51 3.68
N VAL A 427 -24.65 -36.70 4.29
CA VAL A 427 -25.75 -37.16 5.15
C VAL A 427 -26.83 -37.83 4.28
N GLU A 428 -27.34 -38.98 4.73
CA GLU A 428 -28.47 -39.64 4.05
C GLU A 428 -29.73 -38.78 4.16
N SER A 429 -30.30 -38.36 3.04
CA SER A 429 -31.55 -37.61 3.02
C SER A 429 -32.71 -38.50 3.46
N VAL A 430 -33.38 -38.16 4.56
CA VAL A 430 -34.67 -38.75 4.95
C VAL A 430 -35.75 -38.13 4.07
N SER A 431 -36.43 -38.94 3.26
CA SER A 431 -37.52 -38.49 2.39
C SER A 431 -38.83 -38.40 3.17
N ASP A 432 -39.36 -37.20 3.37
CA ASP A 432 -40.77 -36.99 3.72
C ASP A 432 -41.60 -37.07 2.43
N ASP A 433 -42.08 -38.27 2.12
CA ASP A 433 -43.35 -38.48 1.41
C ASP A 433 -43.74 -39.97 1.51
N VAL A 434 -44.52 -40.28 2.56
CA VAL A 434 -45.22 -41.56 2.71
C VAL A 434 -46.54 -41.46 1.94
N PHE A 435 -46.58 -41.98 0.72
CA PHE A 435 -47.84 -42.23 0.01
C PHE A 435 -48.50 -43.53 0.53
N PRO A 436 -49.83 -43.57 0.72
CA PRO A 436 -50.53 -44.80 1.06
C PRO A 436 -50.28 -45.87 -0.01
N LEU A 437 -50.01 -47.11 0.43
CA LEU A 437 -49.69 -48.27 -0.40
C LEU A 437 -50.72 -48.56 -1.52
N SER A 438 -51.94 -48.03 -1.39
CA SER A 438 -53.00 -48.11 -2.40
C SER A 438 -52.71 -47.28 -3.66
N GLU A 439 -52.04 -46.14 -3.55
CA GLU A 439 -51.65 -45.30 -4.70
C GLU A 439 -50.42 -45.85 -5.44
N VAL A 440 -49.55 -46.56 -4.71
CA VAL A 440 -48.39 -47.25 -5.28
C VAL A 440 -48.84 -48.46 -6.12
N ILE A 441 -49.93 -49.13 -5.72
CA ILE A 441 -50.48 -50.28 -6.46
C ILE A 441 -51.18 -49.84 -7.76
N GLU A 442 -51.83 -48.67 -7.82
CA GLU A 442 -52.41 -48.15 -9.06
C GLU A 442 -51.35 -47.66 -10.06
N LYS A 443 -50.25 -47.06 -9.58
CA LYS A 443 -49.12 -46.65 -10.44
C LYS A 443 -48.24 -47.82 -10.89
N ALA A 444 -48.05 -48.84 -10.05
CA ALA A 444 -47.31 -50.05 -10.43
C ALA A 444 -48.05 -50.90 -11.48
N ASN A 445 -49.38 -50.83 -11.53
CA ASN A 445 -50.18 -51.54 -12.53
C ASN A 445 -50.27 -50.84 -13.89
N THR A 446 -49.82 -49.57 -14.01
CA THR A 446 -49.81 -48.83 -15.28
C THR A 446 -48.46 -48.84 -16.00
N GLN A 447 -47.37 -49.25 -15.34
CA GLN A 447 -46.01 -49.20 -15.91
C GLN A 447 -45.37 -50.56 -16.23
N ASN A 448 -46.13 -51.67 -16.19
CA ASN A 448 -45.64 -52.97 -16.68
C ASN A 448 -46.66 -53.67 -17.57
N THR A 449 -46.71 -53.26 -18.85
CA THR A 449 -47.09 -54.16 -19.96
C THR A 449 -46.13 -53.93 -21.14
N PRO A 450 -45.45 -54.98 -21.65
CA PRO A 450 -44.44 -54.88 -22.71
C PRO A 450 -44.99 -55.11 -24.14
N GLN A 451 -44.15 -54.78 -25.15
CA GLN A 451 -44.24 -55.11 -26.60
C GLN A 451 -45.26 -54.29 -27.43
N GLU A 452 -45.03 -53.87 -28.69
CA GLU A 452 -44.04 -54.22 -29.70
C GLU A 452 -44.00 -53.15 -30.82
N LYS A 453 -42.78 -52.86 -31.29
CA LYS A 453 -42.35 -52.60 -32.67
C LYS A 453 -43.39 -52.76 -33.81
N GLU A 454 -43.40 -51.76 -34.70
CA GLU A 454 -43.32 -52.04 -36.14
C GLU A 454 -42.43 -50.99 -36.83
N GLU A 455 -41.44 -51.49 -37.57
CA GLU A 455 -40.49 -50.76 -38.40
C GLU A 455 -41.16 -50.31 -39.70
N THR A 456 -40.63 -49.25 -40.32
CA THR A 456 -40.15 -49.36 -41.71
C THR A 456 -39.21 -48.20 -42.06
N GLU A 457 -37.99 -48.57 -42.46
CA GLU A 457 -37.01 -47.81 -43.23
C GLU A 457 -37.55 -47.35 -44.60
N ILE A 458 -36.93 -46.31 -45.19
CA ILE A 458 -36.23 -46.42 -46.50
C ILE A 458 -35.38 -45.15 -46.78
N ASN A 459 -34.06 -45.39 -46.86
CA ASN A 459 -32.98 -44.84 -47.72
C ASN A 459 -32.72 -43.32 -47.82
N ARG A 460 -31.55 -42.85 -47.37
CA ARG A 460 -30.20 -42.78 -48.05
C ARG A 460 -30.07 -41.65 -49.08
N VAL A 461 -29.02 -40.82 -48.96
CA VAL A 461 -27.73 -40.96 -49.67
C VAL A 461 -26.77 -39.84 -49.22
N SER A 462 -25.48 -40.19 -49.05
CA SER A 462 -24.35 -39.26 -48.88
C SER A 462 -23.44 -39.26 -50.11
N SER A 463 -22.58 -38.24 -50.19
CA SER A 463 -21.34 -38.09 -51.02
C SER A 463 -21.57 -37.63 -52.47
N SER A 464 -20.76 -36.76 -53.09
CA SER A 464 -19.31 -36.53 -52.94
C SER A 464 -18.83 -35.23 -53.63
N ASN A 465 -17.66 -34.75 -53.18
CA ASN A 465 -16.54 -34.17 -53.96
C ASN A 465 -16.52 -32.72 -54.49
N LEU A 466 -15.44 -32.05 -54.04
CA LEU A 466 -14.45 -31.28 -54.79
C LEU A 466 -14.79 -29.86 -55.29
N ASP A 467 -14.09 -28.93 -54.64
CA ASP A 467 -13.12 -28.00 -55.24
C ASP A 467 -13.57 -26.60 -55.68
N SER A 468 -12.65 -25.67 -55.39
CA SER A 468 -12.44 -24.32 -55.93
C SER A 468 -13.43 -23.19 -55.57
N GLY A 469 -12.86 -22.17 -54.91
CA GLY A 469 -12.72 -20.86 -55.55
C GLY A 469 -13.78 -19.80 -55.25
N GLU A 470 -13.29 -18.68 -54.72
CA GLU A 470 -13.75 -17.31 -55.01
C GLU A 470 -15.07 -16.82 -54.39
N THR A 471 -14.93 -15.92 -53.41
CA THR A 471 -15.77 -14.71 -53.30
C THR A 471 -15.76 -13.98 -54.66
N PRO A 472 -16.88 -13.40 -55.14
CA PRO A 472 -17.32 -12.10 -54.57
C PRO A 472 -18.82 -11.73 -54.70
N SER A 473 -19.17 -10.73 -53.88
CA SER A 473 -20.08 -9.59 -54.10
C SER A 473 -21.41 -9.71 -54.87
N ARG A 474 -22.43 -9.07 -54.26
CA ARG A 474 -23.41 -8.15 -54.87
C ARG A 474 -24.00 -8.56 -56.23
N ASP A 475 -25.30 -8.84 -56.27
CA ASP A 475 -26.27 -7.77 -56.53
C ASP A 475 -27.72 -8.22 -56.38
N SER A 476 -28.52 -7.22 -55.99
CA SER A 476 -29.96 -7.01 -56.14
C SER A 476 -30.75 -8.06 -56.92
N HIS A 477 -31.94 -8.42 -56.44
CA HIS A 477 -33.18 -8.39 -57.24
C HIS A 477 -34.38 -8.26 -56.31
N GLY A 478 -35.00 -7.08 -56.33
CA GLY A 478 -36.30 -6.86 -55.72
C GLY A 478 -37.40 -7.70 -56.37
N LYS A 479 -38.39 -8.05 -55.56
CA LYS A 479 -39.77 -8.47 -55.84
C LYS A 479 -40.35 -8.76 -54.45
N GLY A 480 -41.45 -8.19 -53.98
CA GLY A 480 -42.43 -7.32 -54.56
C GLY A 480 -43.51 -7.15 -53.51
N VAL A 481 -44.17 -6.00 -53.52
CA VAL A 481 -45.47 -5.69 -52.93
C VAL A 481 -46.27 -6.93 -52.48
N GLU A 482 -46.34 -7.16 -51.17
CA GLU A 482 -47.48 -7.82 -50.50
C GLU A 482 -48.10 -6.75 -49.61
N SER A 483 -49.15 -6.07 -50.07
CA SER A 483 -50.56 -6.48 -50.01
C SER A 483 -51.26 -5.73 -48.89
N LEU A 484 -52.14 -4.80 -49.30
CA LEU A 484 -53.05 -3.95 -48.52
C LEU A 484 -54.09 -4.75 -47.70
N THR A 485 -53.64 -5.66 -46.83
CA THR A 485 -54.52 -6.51 -45.99
C THR A 485 -54.09 -6.62 -44.52
N GLU A 486 -53.12 -5.84 -44.03
CA GLU A 486 -52.71 -5.83 -42.61
C GLU A 486 -53.38 -4.76 -41.74
N HIS A 487 -54.11 -3.79 -42.32
CA HIS A 487 -54.71 -2.67 -41.56
C HIS A 487 -55.89 -3.05 -40.63
N HIS A 488 -56.22 -4.33 -40.49
CA HIS A 488 -57.37 -4.79 -39.69
C HIS A 488 -57.01 -5.76 -38.55
N ARG A 489 -55.74 -6.11 -38.36
CA ARG A 489 -55.32 -6.85 -37.15
C ARG A 489 -55.02 -5.87 -36.01
N PRO A 490 -55.44 -6.14 -34.76
CA PRO A 490 -55.09 -5.32 -33.61
C PRO A 490 -53.57 -5.14 -33.50
N TYR A 491 -53.12 -3.95 -33.10
CA TYR A 491 -51.71 -3.69 -32.82
C TYR A 491 -51.24 -4.60 -31.68
N GLN A 492 -50.07 -5.21 -31.82
CA GLN A 492 -49.44 -6.11 -30.83
C GLN A 492 -48.11 -5.52 -30.35
N PHE A 493 -47.58 -6.02 -29.23
CA PHE A 493 -46.31 -5.51 -28.69
C PHE A 493 -45.12 -5.72 -29.64
N ASP A 494 -45.11 -6.81 -30.42
CA ASP A 494 -44.08 -7.08 -31.43
C ASP A 494 -44.10 -6.06 -32.59
N ASP A 495 -45.26 -5.48 -32.91
CA ASP A 495 -45.37 -4.41 -33.92
C ASP A 495 -44.59 -3.16 -33.47
N PHE A 496 -44.57 -2.86 -32.16
CA PHE A 496 -43.79 -1.75 -31.61
C PHE A 496 -42.29 -2.00 -31.69
N GLN A 497 -41.86 -3.26 -31.48
CA GLN A 497 -40.46 -3.62 -31.67
C GLN A 497 -40.04 -3.49 -33.14
N ALA A 498 -40.90 -3.91 -34.07
CA ALA A 498 -40.66 -3.75 -35.51
C ALA A 498 -40.62 -2.26 -35.91
N PHE A 499 -41.49 -1.42 -35.34
CA PHE A 499 -41.43 0.03 -35.52
C PHE A 499 -40.07 0.60 -35.08
N LEU A 500 -39.59 0.27 -33.88
CA LEU A 500 -38.31 0.76 -33.38
C LEU A 500 -37.13 0.32 -34.28
N GLN A 501 -37.15 -0.91 -34.79
CA GLN A 501 -36.13 -1.41 -35.71
C GLN A 501 -36.13 -0.66 -37.05
N ARG A 502 -37.32 -0.41 -37.61
CA ARG A 502 -37.47 0.36 -38.86
C ARG A 502 -37.09 1.83 -38.70
N LEU A 503 -37.42 2.41 -37.54
CA LEU A 503 -36.99 3.75 -37.19
C LEU A 503 -35.46 3.82 -37.11
N ASP A 504 -34.80 2.86 -36.47
CA ASP A 504 -33.33 2.83 -36.34
C ASP A 504 -32.61 2.58 -37.69
N SER A 505 -33.20 1.79 -38.59
CA SER A 505 -32.67 1.59 -39.95
C SER A 505 -32.91 2.78 -40.88
N GLY A 506 -33.84 3.68 -40.54
CA GLY A 506 -34.28 4.78 -41.39
C GLY A 506 -35.20 4.33 -42.54
N ASP A 507 -35.77 3.12 -42.44
CA ASP A 507 -36.65 2.48 -43.43
C ASP A 507 -38.13 2.70 -43.08
N LEU A 508 -38.47 3.98 -42.88
CA LEU A 508 -39.80 4.43 -42.48
C LEU A 508 -40.08 5.83 -43.06
N SER A 509 -41.14 5.96 -43.86
CA SER A 509 -41.66 7.27 -44.27
C SER A 509 -42.60 7.86 -43.21
N ALA A 510 -42.80 9.18 -43.24
CA ALA A 510 -43.76 9.88 -42.41
C ALA A 510 -45.18 9.33 -42.55
N SER A 511 -45.56 8.96 -43.78
CA SER A 511 -46.87 8.35 -44.06
C SER A 511 -47.04 6.99 -43.35
N GLU A 512 -46.00 6.17 -43.31
CA GLU A 512 -46.01 4.87 -42.64
C GLU A 512 -45.97 5.02 -41.12
N LEU A 513 -45.17 5.97 -40.60
CA LEU A 513 -45.12 6.30 -39.17
C LEU A 513 -46.50 6.76 -38.67
N GLN A 514 -47.17 7.65 -39.40
CA GLN A 514 -48.51 8.16 -39.07
C GLN A 514 -49.56 7.04 -39.13
N ALA A 515 -49.48 6.15 -40.13
CA ALA A 515 -50.37 5.01 -40.26
C ALA A 515 -50.18 4.00 -39.11
N ASP A 516 -48.94 3.73 -38.71
CA ASP A 516 -48.62 2.82 -37.61
C ASP A 516 -49.03 3.39 -36.24
N PHE A 517 -48.81 4.70 -36.02
CA PHE A 517 -49.31 5.42 -34.84
C PHE A 517 -50.84 5.38 -34.75
N SER A 518 -51.52 5.60 -35.88
CA SER A 518 -52.99 5.52 -35.94
C SER A 518 -53.50 4.14 -35.54
N ARG A 519 -52.80 3.07 -35.95
CA ARG A 519 -53.10 1.68 -35.59
C ARG A 519 -52.85 1.39 -34.10
N LEU A 520 -51.76 1.92 -33.53
CA LEU A 520 -51.48 1.85 -32.09
C LEU A 520 -52.61 2.50 -31.29
N ASN A 521 -53.00 3.73 -31.69
CA ASN A 521 -54.04 4.49 -31.00
C ASN A 521 -55.41 3.81 -31.05
N SER A 522 -55.79 3.21 -32.20
CA SER A 522 -57.04 2.45 -32.33
C SER A 522 -57.05 1.13 -31.55
N SER A 523 -55.88 0.61 -31.15
CA SER A 523 -55.74 -0.67 -30.43
C SER A 523 -55.43 -0.51 -28.95
N ARG A 524 -55.41 0.73 -28.43
CA ARG A 524 -54.97 1.08 -27.07
C ARG A 524 -55.65 0.25 -25.97
N GLU A 525 -56.98 0.20 -25.97
CA GLU A 525 -57.73 -0.50 -24.91
C GLU A 525 -57.49 -2.02 -24.95
N ALA A 526 -57.36 -2.59 -26.15
CA ALA A 526 -57.07 -4.01 -26.33
C ALA A 526 -55.66 -4.35 -25.82
N LEU A 527 -54.66 -3.51 -26.11
CA LEU A 527 -53.29 -3.68 -25.62
C LEU A 527 -53.18 -3.55 -24.09
N ILE A 528 -53.91 -2.60 -23.48
CA ILE A 528 -53.97 -2.48 -22.03
C ILE A 528 -54.59 -3.75 -21.42
N ALA A 529 -55.70 -4.23 -21.98
CA ALA A 529 -56.34 -5.46 -21.51
C ALA A 529 -55.42 -6.68 -21.64
N GLU A 530 -54.67 -6.80 -22.74
CA GLU A 530 -53.67 -7.83 -22.97
C GLU A 530 -52.54 -7.78 -21.93
N LEU A 531 -51.93 -6.61 -21.73
CA LEU A 531 -50.86 -6.41 -20.74
C LEU A 531 -51.33 -6.77 -19.31
N LEU A 532 -52.57 -6.42 -18.97
CA LEU A 532 -53.16 -6.72 -17.67
C LEU A 532 -53.52 -8.20 -17.51
N ALA A 533 -53.79 -8.91 -18.60
CA ALA A 533 -54.06 -10.35 -18.58
C ALA A 533 -52.76 -11.17 -18.50
N ASP A 534 -51.73 -10.80 -19.27
CA ASP A 534 -50.48 -11.56 -19.41
C ASP A 534 -49.50 -11.33 -18.25
N LYS A 535 -49.45 -10.12 -17.67
CA LYS A 535 -48.47 -9.75 -16.65
C LYS A 535 -49.11 -9.56 -15.27
N ASN A 536 -48.41 -9.98 -14.21
CA ASN A 536 -48.77 -9.62 -12.84
C ASN A 536 -48.35 -8.17 -12.50
N ALA A 537 -48.82 -7.64 -11.38
CA ALA A 537 -48.57 -6.24 -10.99
C ALA A 537 -47.08 -5.89 -10.86
N LYS A 538 -46.26 -6.80 -10.33
CA LYS A 538 -44.81 -6.60 -10.16
C LYS A 538 -44.07 -6.60 -11.49
N ALA A 539 -44.46 -7.47 -12.42
CA ALA A 539 -43.92 -7.50 -13.78
C ALA A 539 -44.28 -6.22 -14.57
N LEU A 540 -45.52 -5.75 -14.45
CA LEU A 540 -45.98 -4.49 -15.05
C LEU A 540 -45.29 -3.26 -14.46
N GLN A 541 -45.04 -3.24 -13.16
CA GLN A 541 -44.27 -2.19 -12.49
C GLN A 541 -42.83 -2.11 -13.02
N VAL A 542 -42.15 -3.26 -13.14
CA VAL A 542 -40.79 -3.31 -13.71
C VAL A 542 -40.79 -2.85 -15.16
N LEU A 543 -41.78 -3.28 -15.95
CA LEU A 543 -41.89 -2.90 -17.35
C LEU A 543 -42.20 -1.41 -17.52
N ALA A 544 -43.16 -0.86 -16.77
CA ALA A 544 -43.48 0.57 -16.80
C ALA A 544 -42.29 1.44 -16.41
N TYR A 545 -41.51 1.02 -15.40
CA TYR A 545 -40.27 1.71 -15.04
C TYR A 545 -39.24 1.71 -16.18
N ARG A 546 -39.08 0.59 -16.89
CA ARG A 546 -38.20 0.51 -18.09
C ARG A 546 -38.67 1.40 -19.23
N PHE A 547 -39.98 1.62 -19.34
CA PHE A 547 -40.58 2.55 -20.30
C PHE A 547 -40.54 4.02 -19.82
N GLY A 548 -39.86 4.33 -18.71
CA GLY A 548 -39.63 5.70 -18.25
C GLY A 548 -40.64 6.22 -17.22
N CYS A 549 -41.55 5.38 -16.71
CA CYS A 549 -42.49 5.78 -15.67
C CYS A 549 -41.84 5.74 -14.27
N LEU A 550 -41.37 6.89 -13.78
CA LEU A 550 -40.72 7.01 -12.46
C LEU A 550 -41.66 6.66 -11.30
N ASP A 551 -42.96 6.92 -11.45
CA ASP A 551 -44.00 6.60 -10.46
C ASP A 551 -44.51 5.15 -10.54
N ALA A 552 -43.86 4.27 -11.33
CA ALA A 552 -44.34 2.91 -11.56
C ALA A 552 -44.54 2.10 -10.27
N ARG A 553 -43.77 2.41 -9.21
CA ARG A 553 -43.90 1.76 -7.89
C ARG A 553 -45.12 2.20 -7.09
N ARG A 554 -45.67 3.38 -7.37
CA ARG A 554 -46.83 3.97 -6.71
C ARG A 554 -48.12 3.76 -7.52
N ASN A 555 -47.99 3.45 -8.81
CA ASN A 555 -49.10 3.20 -9.72
C ASN A 555 -49.76 1.84 -9.49
N THR A 556 -51.08 1.82 -9.70
CA THR A 556 -51.87 0.58 -9.80
C THR A 556 -51.47 -0.23 -11.03
N LYS A 557 -51.86 -1.51 -11.06
CA LYS A 557 -51.66 -2.41 -12.21
C LYS A 557 -52.19 -1.79 -13.52
N GLN A 558 -53.39 -1.21 -13.46
CA GLN A 558 -54.04 -0.48 -14.57
C GLN A 558 -53.20 0.72 -15.02
N GLN A 559 -52.82 1.59 -14.08
CA GLN A 559 -52.03 2.80 -14.38
C GLN A 559 -50.66 2.47 -14.97
N ASN A 560 -50.02 1.37 -14.55
CA ASN A 560 -48.77 0.90 -15.16
C ASN A 560 -48.97 0.40 -16.61
N GLY A 561 -50.09 -0.28 -16.90
CA GLY A 561 -50.46 -0.63 -18.28
C GLY A 561 -50.67 0.61 -19.15
N GLU A 562 -51.41 1.60 -18.66
CA GLU A 562 -51.65 2.87 -19.35
C GLU A 562 -50.37 3.69 -19.56
N ALA A 563 -49.45 3.68 -18.59
CA ALA A 563 -48.17 4.38 -18.68
C ALA A 563 -47.24 3.77 -19.76
N ILE A 564 -47.24 2.45 -19.92
CA ILE A 564 -46.48 1.76 -20.97
C ILE A 564 -46.99 2.19 -22.34
N ILE A 565 -48.31 2.12 -22.58
CA ILE A 565 -48.88 2.51 -23.87
C ILE A 565 -48.66 4.00 -24.16
N ARG A 566 -48.78 4.87 -23.14
CA ARG A 566 -48.46 6.29 -23.28
C ARG A 566 -47.01 6.52 -23.71
N SER A 567 -46.08 5.75 -23.15
CA SER A 567 -44.65 5.83 -23.49
C SER A 567 -44.38 5.31 -24.91
N MET A 568 -45.10 4.26 -25.34
CA MET A 568 -45.07 3.81 -26.74
C MET A 568 -45.57 4.90 -27.68
N SER A 569 -46.70 5.56 -27.37
CA SER A 569 -47.23 6.67 -28.17
C SER A 569 -46.26 7.86 -28.23
N LEU A 570 -45.57 8.18 -27.13
CA LEU A 570 -44.56 9.24 -27.11
C LEU A 570 -43.36 8.94 -28.01
N ALA A 571 -42.99 7.67 -28.21
CA ALA A 571 -41.88 7.31 -29.10
C ALA A 571 -42.10 7.78 -30.55
N TYR A 572 -43.36 7.87 -31.01
CA TYR A 572 -43.71 8.35 -32.35
C TYR A 572 -43.50 9.86 -32.53
N THR A 573 -43.32 10.62 -31.45
CA THR A 573 -43.06 12.06 -31.52
C THR A 573 -41.60 12.40 -31.86
N LEU A 574 -40.72 11.39 -31.90
CA LEU A 574 -39.29 11.55 -32.21
C LEU A 574 -38.58 12.58 -31.31
N LYS A 575 -38.99 12.66 -30.04
CA LYS A 575 -38.54 13.65 -29.02
C LYS A 575 -38.99 15.10 -29.25
N ASN A 576 -39.85 15.37 -30.22
CA ASN A 576 -40.46 16.69 -30.36
C ASN A 576 -41.31 17.03 -29.14
N ILE A 577 -41.28 18.31 -28.73
CA ILE A 577 -41.97 18.79 -27.54
C ILE A 577 -43.48 18.70 -27.75
N VAL A 578 -44.16 17.90 -26.92
CA VAL A 578 -45.62 17.80 -26.90
C VAL A 578 -46.18 18.88 -25.99
N THR A 579 -46.84 19.88 -26.57
CA THR A 579 -47.55 20.94 -25.84
C THR A 579 -49.05 20.73 -25.95
N TYR A 580 -49.78 20.74 -24.83
CA TYR A 580 -51.24 20.56 -24.81
C TYR A 580 -51.92 21.61 -23.93
N GLN A 581 -53.16 21.97 -24.24
CA GLN A 581 -53.93 22.95 -23.48
C GLN A 581 -55.04 22.29 -22.63
N PRO A 582 -54.81 22.02 -21.33
CA PRO A 582 -55.72 21.23 -20.49
C PRO A 582 -57.12 21.85 -20.30
N PHE A 583 -57.28 23.15 -20.53
CA PHE A 583 -58.55 23.88 -20.38
C PHE A 583 -59.31 24.07 -21.71
N SER A 584 -58.76 23.59 -22.83
CA SER A 584 -59.36 23.74 -24.17
C SER A 584 -60.27 22.57 -24.58
N GLY A 585 -60.33 21.51 -23.76
CA GLY A 585 -60.98 20.24 -24.10
C GLY A 585 -60.10 19.28 -24.90
N GLU A 586 -58.86 19.67 -25.23
CA GLU A 586 -57.84 18.84 -25.86
C GLU A 586 -57.25 17.83 -24.87
N SER A 587 -57.22 16.54 -25.25
CA SER A 587 -56.52 15.52 -24.46
C SER A 587 -55.02 15.53 -24.73
N TYR A 588 -54.21 15.01 -23.80
CA TYR A 588 -52.77 14.88 -24.02
C TYR A 588 -52.45 13.99 -25.23
N GLU A 589 -53.28 12.98 -25.47
CA GLU A 589 -53.22 12.11 -26.63
C GLU A 589 -53.51 12.84 -27.96
N ASP A 590 -54.41 13.83 -27.95
CA ASP A 590 -54.65 14.68 -29.12
C ASP A 590 -53.44 15.57 -29.45
N ALA A 591 -52.72 16.03 -28.43
CA ALA A 591 -51.48 16.78 -28.62
C ALA A 591 -50.35 15.91 -29.19
N ILE A 592 -50.20 14.66 -28.72
CA ILE A 592 -49.25 13.69 -29.32
C ILE A 592 -49.58 13.47 -30.79
N ARG A 593 -50.86 13.24 -31.11
CA ARG A 593 -51.34 13.03 -32.49
C ARG A 593 -50.97 14.18 -33.42
N LYS A 594 -51.19 15.43 -32.99
CA LYS A 594 -50.84 16.62 -33.77
C LYS A 594 -49.34 16.69 -34.09
N VAL A 595 -48.49 16.35 -33.11
CA VAL A 595 -47.03 16.31 -33.33
C VAL A 595 -46.69 15.23 -34.35
N VAL A 596 -47.23 14.02 -34.22
CA VAL A 596 -46.99 12.90 -35.14
C VAL A 596 -47.46 13.21 -36.57
N GLU A 597 -48.64 13.81 -36.73
CA GLU A 597 -49.21 14.21 -38.03
C GLU A 597 -48.42 15.36 -38.69
N SER A 598 -47.64 16.12 -37.91
CA SER A 598 -46.80 17.22 -38.42
C SER A 598 -45.41 16.77 -38.89
N LEU A 599 -44.99 15.54 -38.58
CA LEU A 599 -43.67 15.01 -38.94
C LEU A 599 -43.52 14.80 -40.45
N THR A 600 -42.36 15.18 -40.98
CA THR A 600 -41.94 14.99 -42.38
C THR A 600 -40.89 13.88 -42.52
N ASP A 601 -40.62 13.44 -43.76
CA ASP A 601 -39.55 12.48 -44.02
C ASP A 601 -38.18 13.06 -43.62
N GLU A 602 -37.98 14.37 -43.81
CA GLU A 602 -36.79 15.09 -43.35
C GLU A 602 -36.62 15.03 -41.82
N ASP A 603 -37.70 15.24 -41.05
CA ASP A 603 -37.65 15.16 -39.58
C ASP A 603 -37.24 13.76 -39.10
N ILE A 604 -37.74 12.71 -39.76
CA ILE A 604 -37.36 11.32 -39.47
C ILE A 604 -35.88 11.11 -39.77
N GLN A 605 -35.39 11.54 -40.93
CA GLN A 605 -33.98 11.39 -41.30
C GLN A 605 -33.07 12.17 -40.35
N GLN A 606 -33.45 13.38 -39.95
CA GLN A 606 -32.71 14.17 -38.98
C GLN A 606 -32.64 13.44 -37.63
N TYR A 607 -33.78 12.97 -37.11
CA TYR A 607 -33.81 12.18 -35.87
C TYR A 607 -32.92 10.94 -35.92
N VAL A 608 -32.94 10.21 -37.05
CA VAL A 608 -32.10 9.02 -37.24
C VAL A 608 -30.62 9.38 -37.29
N GLN A 609 -30.24 10.48 -37.96
CA GLN A 609 -28.86 10.96 -37.99
C GLN A 609 -28.38 11.40 -36.60
N GLU A 610 -29.17 12.19 -35.87
CA GLU A 610 -28.85 12.62 -34.51
C GLU A 610 -28.71 11.42 -33.56
N ARG A 611 -29.59 10.43 -33.69
CA ARG A 611 -29.53 9.19 -32.90
C ARG A 611 -28.30 8.36 -33.24
N LYS A 612 -27.97 8.19 -34.53
CA LYS A 612 -26.73 7.53 -34.97
C LYS A 612 -25.49 8.25 -34.45
N ALA A 613 -25.42 9.58 -34.60
CA ALA A 613 -24.33 10.38 -34.07
C ALA A 613 -24.19 10.27 -32.54
N THR A 614 -25.31 10.24 -31.80
CA THR A 614 -25.32 10.04 -30.35
C THR A 614 -24.79 8.65 -29.96
N ILE A 615 -25.18 7.61 -30.70
CA ILE A 615 -24.69 6.23 -30.49
C ILE A 615 -23.20 6.17 -30.78
N GLU A 616 -22.75 6.68 -31.94
CA GLU A 616 -21.35 6.73 -32.32
C GLU A 616 -20.50 7.52 -31.32
N GLN A 617 -20.99 8.66 -30.83
CA GLN A 617 -20.32 9.45 -29.78
C GLN A 617 -20.25 8.68 -28.46
N SER A 618 -21.30 7.95 -28.09
CA SER A 618 -21.34 7.10 -26.90
C SER A 618 -20.35 5.93 -27.03
N GLU A 619 -20.31 5.28 -28.19
CA GLU A 619 -19.37 4.21 -28.50
C GLU A 619 -17.93 4.73 -28.49
N LYS A 620 -17.65 5.88 -29.12
CA LYS A 620 -16.36 6.56 -29.06
C LYS A 620 -15.96 6.82 -27.61
N SER A 621 -16.85 7.40 -26.82
CA SER A 621 -16.57 7.69 -25.40
C SER A 621 -16.27 6.43 -24.58
N LEU A 622 -16.82 5.27 -24.94
CA LEU A 622 -16.59 3.99 -24.26
C LEU A 622 -15.39 3.20 -24.78
N THR A 623 -14.85 3.55 -25.94
CA THR A 623 -13.75 2.81 -26.60
C THR A 623 -12.47 3.63 -26.66
N ASN A 624 -12.55 4.90 -27.04
CA ASN A 624 -11.44 5.83 -27.15
C ASN A 624 -11.84 7.25 -26.68
N PRO A 625 -12.00 7.47 -25.36
CA PRO A 625 -12.27 8.80 -24.82
C PRO A 625 -11.05 9.72 -24.97
N GLU A 626 -11.28 10.96 -25.41
CA GLU A 626 -10.22 11.94 -25.68
C GLU A 626 -10.36 13.23 -24.86
N THR A 627 -11.59 13.60 -24.49
CA THR A 627 -11.92 14.80 -23.73
C THR A 627 -12.35 14.47 -22.30
N LEU A 628 -12.26 15.44 -21.38
CA LEU A 628 -12.71 15.22 -19.99
C LEU A 628 -14.19 14.79 -19.89
N ALA A 629 -15.05 15.24 -20.81
CA ALA A 629 -16.44 14.84 -20.84
C ALA A 629 -16.61 13.36 -21.26
N GLU A 630 -15.90 12.93 -22.31
CA GLU A 630 -15.88 11.55 -22.77
C GLU A 630 -15.27 10.61 -21.71
N PHE A 631 -14.18 11.00 -21.04
CA PHE A 631 -13.61 10.24 -19.91
C PHE A 631 -14.58 10.13 -18.74
N ARG A 632 -15.30 11.20 -18.39
CA ARG A 632 -16.35 11.14 -17.35
C ARG A 632 -17.45 10.16 -17.74
N TYR A 633 -17.88 10.17 -19.00
CA TYR A 633 -18.85 9.21 -19.51
C TYR A 633 -18.33 7.77 -19.45
N PHE A 634 -17.06 7.54 -19.82
CA PHE A 634 -16.41 6.24 -19.69
C PHE A 634 -16.41 5.76 -18.22
N ILE A 635 -15.97 6.61 -17.30
CA ILE A 635 -15.83 6.27 -15.88
C ILE A 635 -17.19 6.03 -15.24
N ASP A 636 -18.22 6.81 -15.57
CA ASP A 636 -19.58 6.59 -15.07
C ASP A 636 -20.16 5.23 -15.49
N ARG A 637 -19.82 4.75 -16.69
CA ARG A 637 -20.34 3.50 -17.26
C ARG A 637 -19.49 2.26 -16.95
N LYS A 638 -18.16 2.39 -16.95
CA LYS A 638 -17.21 1.27 -16.80
C LYS A 638 -16.39 1.34 -15.51
N GLY A 639 -16.28 2.51 -14.89
CA GLY A 639 -15.38 2.75 -13.76
C GLY A 639 -13.95 3.10 -14.18
N GLU A 640 -13.22 3.82 -13.32
CA GLU A 640 -11.84 4.28 -13.58
C GLU A 640 -10.84 3.11 -13.71
N SER A 641 -11.07 1.99 -13.01
CA SER A 641 -10.21 0.80 -13.06
C SER A 641 -10.18 0.11 -14.43
N HIS A 642 -11.09 0.45 -15.34
CA HIS A 642 -11.14 -0.08 -16.70
C HIS A 642 -10.41 0.79 -17.74
N LEU A 643 -9.84 1.94 -17.33
CA LEU A 643 -8.98 2.73 -18.20
C LEU A 643 -7.68 1.97 -18.48
N SER A 644 -7.25 1.94 -19.74
CA SER A 644 -5.91 1.47 -20.07
C SER A 644 -4.85 2.43 -19.50
N HIS A 645 -3.59 1.99 -19.43
CA HIS A 645 -2.46 2.83 -19.03
C HIS A 645 -2.39 4.15 -19.84
N GLU A 646 -2.52 4.06 -21.16
CA GLU A 646 -2.49 5.23 -22.06
C GLU A 646 -3.67 6.18 -21.82
N GLN A 647 -4.86 5.62 -21.65
CA GLN A 647 -6.07 6.37 -21.33
C GLN A 647 -5.95 7.09 -19.98
N LEU A 648 -5.39 6.42 -18.97
CA LEU A 648 -5.15 7.00 -17.66
C LEU A 648 -4.13 8.15 -17.71
N ILE A 649 -3.05 8.02 -18.49
CA ILE A 649 -2.09 9.10 -18.73
C ILE A 649 -2.79 10.32 -19.35
N GLN A 650 -3.60 10.12 -20.38
CA GLN A 650 -4.32 11.21 -21.05
C GLN A 650 -5.32 11.87 -20.11
N TYR A 651 -6.08 11.08 -19.36
CA TYR A 651 -7.03 11.58 -18.39
C TYR A 651 -6.34 12.38 -17.27
N ASP A 652 -5.24 11.86 -16.71
CA ASP A 652 -4.44 12.55 -15.69
C ASP A 652 -3.90 13.88 -16.23
N ARG A 653 -3.38 13.89 -17.47
CA ARG A 653 -2.88 15.11 -18.13
C ARG A 653 -3.97 16.18 -18.23
N LEU A 654 -5.13 15.84 -18.79
CA LEU A 654 -6.24 16.79 -18.95
C LEU A 654 -6.73 17.35 -17.61
N ARG A 655 -6.78 16.52 -16.56
CA ARG A 655 -7.16 16.96 -15.21
C ARG A 655 -6.09 17.83 -14.57
N ALA A 656 -4.81 17.50 -14.74
CA ALA A 656 -3.70 18.26 -14.21
C ALA A 656 -3.62 19.65 -14.88
N GLU A 657 -3.82 19.72 -16.20
CA GLU A 657 -3.94 20.96 -16.96
C GLU A 657 -5.12 21.79 -16.48
N GLN A 658 -6.33 21.20 -16.39
CA GLN A 658 -7.52 21.90 -15.88
C GLN A 658 -7.27 22.47 -14.47
N THR A 659 -6.69 21.69 -13.57
CA THR A 659 -6.42 22.13 -12.18
C THR A 659 -5.37 23.24 -12.14
N ARG A 660 -4.30 23.14 -12.93
CA ARG A 660 -3.29 24.19 -13.07
C ARG A 660 -3.86 25.47 -13.67
N LEU A 661 -4.70 25.37 -14.69
CA LEU A 661 -5.41 26.51 -15.29
C LEU A 661 -6.34 27.19 -14.29
N GLN A 662 -7.15 26.44 -13.54
CA GLN A 662 -7.99 26.99 -12.49
C GLN A 662 -7.17 27.72 -11.41
N ARG A 663 -6.02 27.15 -11.00
CA ARG A 663 -5.11 27.81 -10.05
C ARG A 663 -4.41 29.04 -10.62
N ALA A 664 -4.13 29.05 -11.93
CA ALA A 664 -3.61 30.22 -12.62
C ALA A 664 -4.68 31.34 -12.69
N ASN A 665 -5.92 31.00 -13.07
CA ASN A 665 -7.04 31.94 -13.20
C ASN A 665 -7.48 32.53 -11.83
N LYS A 666 -7.29 31.79 -10.73
CA LYS A 666 -7.50 32.32 -9.37
C LYS A 666 -6.52 33.45 -8.99
N LYS A 667 -5.39 33.59 -9.69
CA LYS A 667 -4.47 34.73 -9.50
C LYS A 667 -4.91 35.82 -10.47
N PRO A 668 -5.45 36.96 -10.00
CA PRO A 668 -5.92 38.00 -10.90
C PRO A 668 -4.75 38.50 -11.75
N THR A 669 -4.90 38.47 -13.07
CA THR A 669 -3.99 39.12 -14.03
C THR A 669 -4.14 40.64 -14.01
N THR A 670 -5.27 41.13 -13.50
CA THR A 670 -5.55 42.55 -13.32
C THR A 670 -5.10 43.03 -11.93
N VAL A 671 -4.36 44.12 -11.88
CA VAL A 671 -4.09 44.90 -10.68
C VAL A 671 -5.11 46.05 -10.63
N GLU A 672 -5.98 46.02 -9.62
CA GLU A 672 -6.98 47.08 -9.44
C GLU A 672 -6.34 48.41 -9.04
N GLN A 673 -6.98 49.51 -9.40
CA GLN A 673 -6.65 50.87 -8.96
C GLN A 673 -6.48 50.99 -7.43
N PHE A 674 -5.84 52.07 -6.97
CA PHE A 674 -5.64 52.31 -5.55
C PHE A 674 -6.96 52.58 -4.81
N SER A 675 -7.04 52.13 -3.56
CA SER A 675 -8.26 52.13 -2.74
C SER A 675 -8.34 53.25 -1.69
N GLY A 676 -7.30 54.10 -1.60
CA GLY A 676 -7.19 55.20 -0.63
C GLY A 676 -7.75 56.54 -1.12
N ASP A 677 -7.58 57.60 -0.33
CA ASP A 677 -7.85 58.98 -0.79
C ASP A 677 -6.71 59.42 -1.73
N LEU A 678 -7.05 59.61 -3.00
CA LEU A 678 -6.10 59.90 -4.09
C LEU A 678 -6.25 61.35 -4.61
N LEU A 679 -7.07 62.18 -3.95
CA LEU A 679 -7.35 63.55 -4.39
C LEU A 679 -6.06 64.38 -4.39
N GLY A 680 -5.56 64.71 -5.59
CA GLY A 680 -4.35 65.53 -5.76
C GLY A 680 -3.04 64.74 -5.78
N LEU A 681 -3.08 63.41 -5.64
CA LEU A 681 -1.89 62.55 -5.69
C LEU A 681 -1.37 62.42 -7.12
N GLU A 682 -0.14 62.86 -7.34
CA GLU A 682 0.58 62.68 -8.61
C GLU A 682 1.82 61.81 -8.40
N ILE A 683 2.01 60.86 -9.32
CA ILE A 683 3.20 60.00 -9.36
C ILE A 683 4.08 60.46 -10.52
N THR A 684 5.31 60.88 -10.22
CA THR A 684 6.32 61.21 -11.23
C THR A 684 7.34 60.10 -11.34
N ILE A 685 7.66 59.67 -12.57
CA ILE A 685 8.68 58.65 -12.83
C ILE A 685 10.02 59.35 -13.10
N LYS A 686 11.06 58.92 -12.40
CA LYS A 686 12.44 59.40 -12.55
C LYS A 686 13.38 58.23 -12.82
N GLU A 687 14.31 58.40 -13.75
CA GLU A 687 15.39 57.42 -13.96
C GLU A 687 16.43 57.51 -12.83
N GLY A 688 16.78 56.36 -12.27
CA GLY A 688 17.80 56.18 -11.25
C GLY A 688 18.69 54.98 -11.58
N PHE A 689 19.58 54.61 -10.65
CA PHE A 689 20.55 53.54 -10.90
C PHE A 689 20.82 52.69 -9.66
N HIS A 690 20.73 51.36 -9.79
CA HIS A 690 21.02 50.42 -8.71
C HIS A 690 22.50 50.01 -8.73
N THR A 691 23.35 50.71 -7.99
CA THR A 691 24.81 50.52 -7.99
C THR A 691 25.28 49.09 -7.74
N ARG A 692 24.62 48.34 -6.85
CA ARG A 692 25.02 46.96 -6.52
C ARG A 692 24.64 45.92 -7.59
N GLN A 693 23.59 46.17 -8.37
CA GLN A 693 23.12 45.25 -9.42
C GLN A 693 23.53 45.74 -10.81
N ASN A 694 24.08 46.96 -10.90
CA ASN A 694 24.50 47.60 -12.14
C ASN A 694 23.37 47.66 -13.20
N ILE A 695 22.17 48.04 -12.76
CA ILE A 695 20.98 48.16 -13.62
C ILE A 695 20.33 49.54 -13.46
N PRO A 696 19.72 50.10 -14.52
CA PRO A 696 18.86 51.28 -14.39
C PRO A 696 17.64 50.96 -13.54
N LEU A 697 17.09 51.98 -12.88
CA LEU A 697 15.87 51.91 -12.08
C LEU A 697 14.90 52.98 -12.50
N TRP A 698 13.62 52.69 -12.38
CA TRP A 698 12.54 53.64 -12.61
C TRP A 698 11.85 53.92 -11.27
N ILE A 699 11.95 55.14 -10.80
CA ILE A 699 11.55 55.56 -9.45
C ILE A 699 10.28 56.41 -9.55
N CYS A 700 9.18 55.87 -9.06
CA CYS A 700 7.90 56.54 -8.92
C CYS A 700 7.86 57.31 -7.59
N GLN A 701 7.98 58.64 -7.66
CA GLN A 701 7.94 59.55 -6.51
C GLN A 701 6.54 60.17 -6.37
N LEU A 702 6.07 60.28 -5.13
CA LEU A 702 4.80 60.92 -4.80
C LEU A 702 5.03 62.44 -4.62
N ASN A 703 4.13 63.26 -5.14
CA ASN A 703 4.16 64.72 -4.94
C ASN A 703 3.90 65.14 -3.48
N GLU A 704 3.12 64.34 -2.73
CA GLU A 704 2.80 64.59 -1.33
C GLU A 704 2.84 63.34 -0.45
N ARG A 705 2.70 63.52 0.87
CA ARG A 705 2.64 62.41 1.83
C ARG A 705 1.21 61.88 1.93
N VAL A 706 1.07 60.57 1.79
CA VAL A 706 -0.18 59.83 1.97
C VAL A 706 -0.31 59.25 3.38
N ASP A 707 -1.52 58.90 3.79
CA ASP A 707 -1.77 58.19 5.04
C ASP A 707 -1.25 56.73 5.00
N ARG A 708 -1.25 56.07 6.16
CA ARG A 708 -0.68 54.73 6.32
C ARG A 708 -1.43 53.65 5.53
N ALA A 709 -2.76 53.75 5.42
CA ALA A 709 -3.56 52.76 4.69
C ALA A 709 -3.27 52.88 3.18
N THR A 710 -3.30 54.10 2.65
CA THR A 710 -2.97 54.39 1.24
C THR A 710 -1.54 53.99 0.91
N PHE A 711 -0.56 54.29 1.77
CA PHE A 711 0.83 53.84 1.57
C PHE A 711 0.95 52.30 1.55
N SER A 712 0.22 51.61 2.42
CA SER A 712 0.22 50.15 2.46
C SER A 712 -0.36 49.55 1.17
N ASP A 713 -1.41 50.15 0.62
CA ASP A 713 -1.99 49.75 -0.65
C ASP A 713 -1.04 50.02 -1.82
N LEU A 714 -0.49 51.24 -1.94
CA LEU A 714 0.56 51.60 -2.92
C LEU A 714 1.71 50.60 -2.90
N LYS A 715 2.21 50.24 -1.70
CA LYS A 715 3.27 49.25 -1.53
C LYS A 715 2.85 47.84 -1.96
N PHE A 716 1.61 47.45 -1.68
CA PHE A 716 1.09 46.15 -2.09
C PHE A 716 0.97 46.07 -3.62
N LYS A 717 0.41 47.09 -4.27
CA LYS A 717 0.23 47.17 -5.73
C LYS A 717 1.57 47.31 -6.46
N ALA A 718 2.51 48.10 -5.94
CA ALA A 718 3.88 48.17 -6.46
C ALA A 718 4.52 46.79 -6.47
N LYS A 719 4.38 46.03 -5.37
CA LYS A 719 4.88 44.65 -5.28
C LYS A 719 4.19 43.71 -6.27
N GLN A 720 2.91 43.91 -6.57
CA GLN A 720 2.18 43.12 -7.57
C GLN A 720 2.72 43.34 -9.00
N LEU A 721 3.24 44.53 -9.29
CA LEU A 721 3.90 44.91 -10.55
C LEU A 721 5.43 44.77 -10.50
N GLY A 722 5.96 44.02 -9.52
CA GLY A 722 7.39 43.72 -9.43
C GLY A 722 8.28 44.83 -8.85
N GLY A 723 7.69 45.91 -8.33
CA GLY A 723 8.39 47.01 -7.67
C GLY A 723 8.52 46.89 -6.15
N TRP A 724 9.29 47.78 -5.54
CA TRP A 724 9.48 47.87 -4.09
C TRP A 724 9.63 49.32 -3.63
N TRP A 725 9.33 49.62 -2.37
CA TRP A 725 9.64 50.94 -1.80
C TRP A 725 11.10 50.99 -1.32
N SER A 726 11.79 52.09 -1.61
CA SER A 726 13.12 52.38 -1.06
C SER A 726 13.21 53.84 -0.62
N SER A 727 13.83 54.07 0.53
CA SER A 727 14.12 55.41 1.07
C SER A 727 15.60 55.57 1.41
N PHE A 728 16.47 54.75 0.81
CA PHE A 728 17.91 54.70 1.14
C PHE A 728 18.63 56.01 0.79
N LYS A 729 18.33 56.62 -0.37
CA LYS A 729 18.74 57.97 -0.73
C LYS A 729 17.51 58.87 -0.65
N LYS A 730 17.59 59.98 0.11
CA LYS A 730 16.46 60.91 0.28
C LYS A 730 15.96 61.48 -1.05
N ASP A 731 16.87 61.82 -1.95
CA ASP A 731 16.54 62.43 -3.26
C ASP A 731 15.93 61.42 -4.25
N ASP A 732 16.07 60.12 -3.98
CA ASP A 732 15.57 59.01 -4.79
C ASP A 732 14.58 58.13 -4.01
N ALA A 733 13.98 58.68 -2.94
CA ALA A 733 12.99 57.98 -2.15
C ALA A 733 11.70 57.83 -2.96
N GLY A 734 11.22 56.59 -3.13
CA GLY A 734 10.09 56.29 -4.01
C GLY A 734 9.84 54.79 -4.18
N PHE A 735 8.82 54.46 -4.96
CA PHE A 735 8.58 53.09 -5.44
C PHE A 735 9.47 52.83 -6.66
N GLN A 736 10.33 51.81 -6.58
CA GLN A 736 11.35 51.52 -7.58
C GLN A 736 10.98 50.26 -8.38
N PHE A 737 11.20 50.32 -9.69
CA PHE A 737 10.97 49.25 -10.65
C PHE A 737 12.22 49.02 -11.51
N LYS A 738 12.40 47.79 -12.00
CA LYS A 738 13.51 47.44 -12.90
C LYS A 738 13.24 47.84 -14.36
N TYR A 739 11.97 47.89 -14.73
CA TYR A 739 11.51 48.17 -16.10
C TYR A 739 10.64 49.41 -16.10
N GLU A 740 10.76 50.21 -17.17
CA GLU A 740 10.00 51.44 -17.34
C GLU A 740 8.50 51.15 -17.46
N GLU A 741 8.16 50.12 -18.24
CA GLU A 741 6.78 49.68 -18.46
C GLU A 741 6.07 49.33 -17.15
N SER A 742 6.74 48.63 -16.22
CA SER A 742 6.15 48.32 -14.90
C SER A 742 5.95 49.57 -14.03
N ALA A 743 6.84 50.58 -14.14
CA ALA A 743 6.67 51.86 -13.47
C ALA A 743 5.50 52.66 -14.07
N GLN A 744 5.34 52.64 -15.40
CA GLN A 744 4.21 53.24 -16.11
C GLN A 744 2.89 52.54 -15.75
N LYS A 745 2.87 51.20 -15.69
CA LYS A 745 1.72 50.41 -15.19
C LYS A 745 1.38 50.78 -13.74
N PHE A 746 2.36 51.06 -12.88
CA PHE A 746 2.10 51.50 -11.50
C PHE A 746 1.54 52.91 -11.45
N GLN A 747 2.01 53.81 -12.31
CA GLN A 747 1.48 55.17 -12.44
C GLN A 747 0.03 55.17 -12.96
N SER A 748 -0.29 54.30 -13.94
CA SER A 748 -1.64 54.22 -14.51
C SER A 748 -2.71 53.74 -13.52
N LEU A 749 -2.31 53.09 -12.41
CA LEU A 749 -3.20 52.70 -11.31
C LEU A 749 -3.90 53.89 -10.60
N LEU A 750 -3.46 55.13 -10.85
CA LEU A 750 -4.18 56.33 -10.42
C LEU A 750 -5.50 56.54 -11.17
N HIS A 751 -5.62 56.01 -12.38
CA HIS A 751 -6.73 56.31 -13.30
C HIS A 751 -7.48 55.06 -13.80
N GLY A 752 -6.90 53.87 -13.64
CA GLY A 752 -7.54 52.62 -14.05
C GLY A 752 -6.75 51.38 -13.66
N ASN A 753 -7.30 50.22 -13.96
CA ASN A 753 -6.64 48.96 -13.66
C ASN A 753 -5.48 48.68 -14.64
N ALA A 754 -4.47 47.92 -14.22
CA ALA A 754 -3.34 47.54 -15.06
C ALA A 754 -3.26 46.00 -15.23
N ASP A 755 -2.92 45.54 -16.43
CA ASP A 755 -2.60 44.13 -16.67
C ASP A 755 -1.15 43.82 -16.25
N ARG A 756 -0.97 42.69 -15.56
CA ARG A 756 0.34 42.20 -15.09
C ARG A 756 0.75 40.84 -15.65
N SER A 757 0.17 40.44 -16.79
CA SER A 757 0.46 39.17 -17.46
C SER A 757 1.95 38.99 -17.75
N ASP A 758 2.61 40.01 -18.30
CA ASP A 758 4.05 40.01 -18.59
C ASP A 758 4.89 39.82 -17.31
N GLU A 759 4.57 40.55 -16.24
CA GLU A 759 5.29 40.44 -14.96
C GLU A 759 5.15 39.04 -14.34
N LEU A 760 4.02 38.37 -14.54
CA LEU A 760 3.80 37.00 -14.10
C LEU A 760 4.61 36.00 -14.94
N ALA A 761 4.70 36.20 -16.26
CA ALA A 761 5.50 35.40 -17.17
C ALA A 761 7.00 35.53 -16.85
N ASP A 762 7.51 36.76 -16.75
CA ASP A 762 8.91 37.04 -16.38
C ASP A 762 9.28 36.42 -15.02
N ARG A 763 8.38 36.56 -14.04
CA ARG A 763 8.57 35.95 -12.72
C ARG A 763 8.60 34.43 -12.79
N LYS A 764 7.84 33.81 -13.70
CA LYS A 764 7.86 32.36 -13.92
C LYS A 764 9.20 31.93 -14.53
N THR A 765 9.66 32.59 -15.59
CA THR A 765 10.93 32.28 -16.27
C THR A 765 12.11 32.38 -15.30
N ARG A 766 12.25 33.50 -14.58
CA ARG A 766 13.32 33.67 -13.58
C ARG A 766 13.28 32.60 -12.49
N LYS A 767 12.07 32.19 -12.07
CA LYS A 767 11.92 31.12 -11.07
C LYS A 767 12.36 29.75 -11.57
N ILE A 768 12.29 29.50 -12.88
CA ILE A 768 12.74 28.25 -13.51
C ILE A 768 14.27 28.29 -13.65
N GLU A 769 14.83 29.39 -14.16
CA GLU A 769 16.29 29.59 -14.27
C GLU A 769 16.97 29.44 -12.91
N THR A 770 16.49 30.19 -11.90
CA THR A 770 17.01 30.09 -10.53
C THR A 770 16.78 28.69 -9.92
N ALA A 771 15.76 27.95 -10.36
CA ALA A 771 15.55 26.57 -9.92
C ALA A 771 16.63 25.65 -10.47
N SER A 772 16.81 25.70 -11.79
CA SER A 772 17.80 24.91 -12.52
C SER A 772 19.19 25.14 -11.93
N GLU A 773 19.64 26.39 -11.80
CA GLU A 773 20.94 26.73 -11.21
C GLU A 773 21.12 26.15 -9.80
N ARG A 774 20.08 26.24 -8.95
CA ARG A 774 20.13 25.69 -7.58
C ARG A 774 20.19 24.17 -7.55
N LEU A 775 19.47 23.48 -8.43
CA LEU A 775 19.49 22.03 -8.50
C LEU A 775 20.84 21.53 -9.01
N LEU A 776 21.43 22.23 -9.97
CA LEU A 776 22.79 21.94 -10.46
C LEU A 776 23.82 22.11 -9.34
N GLN A 777 23.79 23.25 -8.63
CA GLN A 777 24.68 23.48 -7.50
C GLN A 777 24.53 22.41 -6.41
N LEU A 778 23.28 22.06 -6.05
CA LEU A 778 23.01 21.01 -5.08
C LEU A 778 23.53 19.63 -5.55
N ALA A 779 23.47 19.35 -6.84
CA ALA A 779 24.01 18.11 -7.41
C ALA A 779 25.54 18.07 -7.27
N ASP A 780 26.22 19.17 -7.60
CA ASP A 780 27.67 19.28 -7.49
C ASP A 780 28.14 19.14 -6.04
N ASP A 781 27.48 19.82 -5.10
CA ASP A 781 27.77 19.70 -3.67
C ASP A 781 27.58 18.26 -3.16
N LEU A 782 26.51 17.57 -3.58
CA LEU A 782 26.24 16.19 -3.16
C LEU A 782 27.26 15.21 -3.71
N GLU A 783 27.62 15.33 -4.99
CA GLU A 783 28.62 14.46 -5.60
C GLU A 783 30.01 14.70 -5.01
N GLN A 784 30.40 15.96 -4.77
CA GLN A 784 31.67 16.28 -4.13
C GLN A 784 31.77 15.63 -2.75
N ASN A 785 30.78 15.84 -1.87
CA ASN A 785 30.75 15.27 -0.53
C ASN A 785 30.75 13.73 -0.54
N ALA A 786 30.06 13.11 -1.51
CA ALA A 786 30.02 11.67 -1.68
C ALA A 786 31.39 11.12 -2.13
N ASN A 787 32.05 11.78 -3.08
CA ASN A 787 33.39 11.39 -3.55
C ASN A 787 34.46 11.56 -2.47
N GLU A 788 34.41 12.65 -1.70
CA GLU A 788 35.26 12.85 -0.52
C GLU A 788 35.04 11.73 0.50
N SER A 789 33.76 11.35 0.73
CA SER A 789 33.43 10.22 1.59
C SER A 789 33.99 8.90 1.05
N LEU A 790 33.98 8.64 -0.25
CA LEU A 790 34.55 7.41 -0.84
C LEU A 790 36.07 7.36 -0.74
N GLN A 791 36.76 8.50 -0.85
CA GLN A 791 38.22 8.59 -0.81
C GLN A 791 38.83 8.49 0.59
N GLN A 792 38.03 8.61 1.66
CA GLN A 792 38.53 8.50 3.03
C GLN A 792 38.95 7.06 3.39
N ASP A 793 40.18 6.91 3.88
CA ASP A 793 40.70 5.67 4.44
C ASP A 793 39.91 5.26 5.70
N ARG A 794 39.51 3.98 5.76
CA ARG A 794 38.74 3.43 6.88
C ARG A 794 39.29 2.07 7.31
N GLN A 795 39.39 1.88 8.62
CA GLN A 795 39.73 0.57 9.18
C GLN A 795 38.55 -0.39 8.98
N THR A 796 38.76 -1.50 8.28
CA THR A 796 37.74 -2.55 8.01
C THR A 796 38.07 -3.89 8.68
N ASN A 797 39.00 -3.87 9.65
CA ASN A 797 39.58 -5.06 10.28
C ASN A 797 38.62 -5.87 11.17
N THR A 798 37.43 -5.36 11.48
CA THR A 798 36.40 -6.10 12.25
C THR A 798 35.06 -6.06 11.51
N VAL A 799 34.19 -7.05 11.74
CA VAL A 799 32.86 -7.17 11.09
C VAL A 799 32.09 -5.86 11.21
N ARG A 800 31.92 -5.37 12.44
CA ARG A 800 31.21 -4.11 12.71
C ARG A 800 31.81 -2.92 11.94
N ARG A 801 33.14 -2.80 11.87
CA ARG A 801 33.81 -1.70 11.16
C ARG A 801 33.67 -1.83 9.64
N SER A 802 33.75 -3.05 9.13
CA SER A 802 33.50 -3.37 7.73
C SER A 802 32.06 -3.02 7.31
N GLU A 803 31.07 -3.41 8.10
CA GLU A 803 29.66 -3.06 7.89
C GLU A 803 29.43 -1.54 7.92
N MET A 804 30.03 -0.83 8.88
CA MET A 804 29.95 0.63 8.92
C MET A 804 30.57 1.27 7.66
N ALA A 805 31.72 0.78 7.20
CA ALA A 805 32.36 1.27 5.98
C ALA A 805 31.50 0.98 4.74
N ALA A 806 30.91 -0.22 4.63
CA ALA A 806 29.98 -0.57 3.57
C ALA A 806 28.72 0.31 3.58
N GLY A 807 28.15 0.59 4.76
CA GLY A 807 27.02 1.50 4.92
C GLY A 807 27.35 2.95 4.53
N ILE A 808 28.58 3.41 4.76
CA ILE A 808 29.04 4.74 4.30
C ILE A 808 29.19 4.77 2.77
N ARG A 809 29.88 3.79 2.17
CA ARG A 809 30.01 3.69 0.70
C ARG A 809 28.65 3.59 0.03
N GLY A 810 27.77 2.74 0.55
CA GLY A 810 26.42 2.57 0.05
C GLY A 810 25.61 3.87 0.06
N ARG A 811 25.78 4.72 1.09
CA ARG A 811 25.17 6.06 1.14
C ARG A 811 25.80 7.00 0.11
N ALA A 812 27.13 7.01 -0.03
CA ALA A 812 27.81 7.84 -1.02
C ALA A 812 27.36 7.52 -2.45
N TYR A 813 27.24 6.24 -2.82
CA TYR A 813 26.71 5.85 -4.13
C TYR A 813 25.24 6.25 -4.35
N VAL A 814 24.42 6.27 -3.29
CA VAL A 814 23.05 6.79 -3.36
C VAL A 814 23.08 8.30 -3.61
N ASP A 815 23.95 9.04 -2.93
CA ASP A 815 24.09 10.49 -3.12
C ASP A 815 24.61 10.85 -4.53
N ILE A 816 25.55 10.06 -5.10
CA ILE A 816 26.02 10.23 -6.48
C ILE A 816 24.87 10.00 -7.49
N ALA A 817 24.10 8.92 -7.34
CA ALA A 817 22.95 8.68 -8.21
C ALA A 817 21.87 9.79 -8.04
N PHE A 818 21.67 10.26 -6.82
CA PHE A 818 20.75 11.36 -6.55
C PHE A 818 21.23 12.67 -7.20
N ALA A 819 22.53 12.98 -7.15
CA ALA A 819 23.15 14.11 -7.83
C ALA A 819 22.96 14.03 -9.35
N GLY A 820 23.21 12.87 -9.95
CA GLY A 820 22.97 12.67 -11.39
C GLY A 820 21.51 12.88 -11.78
N THR A 821 20.57 12.45 -10.93
CA THR A 821 19.12 12.70 -11.12
C THR A 821 18.81 14.19 -11.09
N LEU A 822 19.37 14.93 -10.12
CA LEU A 822 19.23 16.38 -10.01
C LEU A 822 19.76 17.12 -11.25
N ARG A 823 20.90 16.71 -11.81
CA ARG A 823 21.46 17.33 -13.04
C ARG A 823 20.58 17.10 -14.26
N SER A 824 20.09 15.88 -14.43
CA SER A 824 19.18 15.53 -15.52
C SER A 824 17.89 16.36 -15.43
N LEU A 825 17.30 16.48 -14.23
CA LEU A 825 16.14 17.34 -13.98
C LEU A 825 16.43 18.83 -14.19
N SER A 826 17.61 19.31 -13.77
CA SER A 826 18.04 20.69 -13.97
C SER A 826 18.06 21.06 -15.45
N THR A 827 18.53 20.13 -16.29
CA THR A 827 18.57 20.29 -17.75
C THR A 827 17.16 20.31 -18.34
N ALA A 828 16.29 19.38 -17.94
CA ALA A 828 14.89 19.32 -18.38
C ALA A 828 14.07 20.55 -17.95
N LEU A 829 14.37 21.14 -16.79
CA LEU A 829 13.78 22.40 -16.35
C LEU A 829 14.25 23.58 -17.20
N ALA A 830 15.53 23.62 -17.58
CA ALA A 830 16.08 24.68 -18.42
C ALA A 830 15.56 24.62 -19.86
N SER A 831 15.34 23.42 -20.41
CA SER A 831 14.75 23.22 -21.74
C SER A 831 13.23 23.41 -21.76
N GLY A 832 12.57 23.41 -20.60
CA GLY A 832 11.11 23.50 -20.48
C GLY A 832 10.37 22.17 -20.69
N GLU A 833 11.09 21.05 -20.77
CA GLU A 833 10.53 19.69 -20.90
C GLU A 833 9.88 19.20 -19.59
N ALA A 834 10.39 19.64 -18.44
CA ALA A 834 9.85 19.30 -17.13
C ALA A 834 8.66 20.22 -16.75
N ILE A 835 7.44 19.84 -17.15
CA ILE A 835 6.23 20.65 -16.98
C ILE A 835 5.70 20.53 -15.54
N TYR A 836 5.59 19.31 -15.02
CA TYR A 836 4.99 19.01 -13.70
C TYR A 836 6.01 19.00 -12.56
N LEU A 837 7.30 18.99 -12.88
CA LEU A 837 8.41 19.11 -11.91
C LEU A 837 8.93 20.55 -11.73
N ASP A 838 8.23 21.54 -12.33
CA ASP A 838 8.57 22.97 -12.36
C ASP A 838 8.70 23.64 -10.98
N GLY A 839 8.17 23.02 -9.92
CA GLY A 839 8.25 23.50 -8.54
C GLY A 839 9.32 22.85 -7.66
N ILE A 840 10.11 21.89 -8.16
CA ILE A 840 11.17 21.23 -7.38
C ILE A 840 12.35 22.18 -7.17
N ARG A 841 12.76 22.37 -5.91
CA ARG A 841 13.83 23.30 -5.51
C ARG A 841 14.84 22.70 -4.52
N THR A 842 14.53 21.55 -3.92
CA THR A 842 15.31 21.01 -2.79
C THR A 842 15.48 19.49 -2.89
N LYS A 843 16.55 18.96 -2.27
CA LYS A 843 16.79 17.51 -2.11
C LYS A 843 15.56 16.81 -1.54
N THR A 844 14.96 17.36 -0.49
CA THR A 844 13.87 16.71 0.23
C THR A 844 12.59 16.60 -0.59
N GLN A 845 12.30 17.55 -1.48
CA GLN A 845 11.16 17.46 -2.39
C GLN A 845 11.34 16.32 -3.40
N LEU A 846 12.51 16.23 -4.04
CA LEU A 846 12.80 15.14 -4.96
C LEU A 846 12.81 13.78 -4.24
N ALA A 847 13.42 13.71 -3.05
CA ALA A 847 13.40 12.49 -2.23
C ALA A 847 11.97 12.07 -1.86
N THR A 848 11.06 13.03 -1.63
CA THR A 848 9.63 12.75 -1.38
C THR A 848 8.98 12.13 -2.61
N LEU A 849 9.22 12.65 -3.82
CA LEU A 849 8.69 12.06 -5.05
C LEU A 849 9.20 10.64 -5.28
N ILE A 850 10.50 10.41 -5.10
CA ILE A 850 11.09 9.06 -5.21
C ILE A 850 10.48 8.11 -4.16
N ALA A 851 10.24 8.58 -2.93
CA ALA A 851 9.61 7.77 -1.89
C ALA A 851 8.14 7.43 -2.21
N VAL A 852 7.39 8.37 -2.79
CA VAL A 852 6.04 8.13 -3.30
C VAL A 852 6.07 7.09 -4.42
N LEU A 853 6.96 7.24 -5.42
CA LEU A 853 7.10 6.29 -6.52
C LEU A 853 7.49 4.89 -6.04
N ARG A 854 8.39 4.78 -5.05
CA ARG A 854 8.72 3.48 -4.44
C ARG A 854 7.53 2.82 -3.73
N ARG A 855 6.63 3.60 -3.11
CA ARG A 855 5.38 3.05 -2.55
C ARG A 855 4.46 2.55 -3.66
N ALA A 856 4.36 3.29 -4.77
CA ALA A 856 3.56 2.89 -5.92
C ALA A 856 4.11 1.63 -6.61
N LYS A 857 5.44 1.55 -6.80
CA LYS A 857 6.15 0.35 -7.26
C LYS A 857 5.81 -0.88 -6.43
N ARG A 858 5.82 -0.76 -5.10
CA ARG A 858 5.47 -1.86 -4.19
C ARG A 858 4.03 -2.33 -4.40
N LYS A 859 3.07 -1.41 -4.50
CA LYS A 859 1.67 -1.75 -4.80
C LYS A 859 1.52 -2.49 -6.13
N ARG A 860 2.26 -2.07 -7.16
CA ARG A 860 2.27 -2.78 -8.45
C ARG A 860 2.95 -4.14 -8.34
N ASN A 861 4.03 -4.26 -7.56
CA ASN A 861 4.66 -5.56 -7.28
C ASN A 861 3.68 -6.54 -6.65
N ASP A 862 2.88 -6.09 -5.68
CA ASP A 862 1.86 -6.91 -5.04
C ASP A 862 0.82 -7.41 -6.06
N LEU A 863 0.40 -6.55 -6.99
CA LEU A 863 -0.50 -6.93 -8.08
C LEU A 863 0.14 -7.97 -9.02
N LEU A 864 1.35 -7.68 -9.53
CA LEU A 864 2.08 -8.60 -10.43
C LEU A 864 2.35 -9.95 -9.77
N LEU A 865 2.61 -9.96 -8.47
CA LEU A 865 2.78 -11.19 -7.70
C LEU A 865 1.48 -11.98 -7.60
N SER A 866 0.35 -11.29 -7.41
CA SER A 866 -0.97 -11.94 -7.37
C SER A 866 -1.38 -12.56 -8.72
N GLU A 867 -0.97 -11.96 -9.84
CA GLU A 867 -1.22 -12.46 -11.20
C GLU A 867 -0.45 -13.75 -11.51
N LYS A 868 0.69 -13.99 -10.83
CA LYS A 868 1.47 -15.24 -10.95
C LYS A 868 0.76 -16.46 -10.32
N GLY A 869 -0.33 -16.27 -9.58
CA GLY A 869 -1.13 -17.35 -9.00
C GLY A 869 -0.53 -17.99 -7.74
N GLU A 870 -1.01 -19.19 -7.39
CA GLU A 870 -0.48 -19.97 -6.27
C GLU A 870 0.94 -20.47 -6.60
N MET A 871 1.88 -20.18 -5.73
CA MET A 871 3.30 -20.53 -5.86
C MET A 871 3.79 -21.17 -4.55
N GLY A 872 4.77 -22.06 -4.65
CA GLY A 872 5.49 -22.57 -3.49
C GLY A 872 6.26 -21.46 -2.77
N ILE A 873 6.64 -21.69 -1.50
CA ILE A 873 7.31 -20.69 -0.65
C ILE A 873 8.62 -20.17 -1.31
N TRP A 874 9.42 -21.08 -1.87
CA TRP A 874 10.68 -20.74 -2.54
C TRP A 874 10.49 -19.95 -3.84
N ASP A 875 9.53 -20.37 -4.68
CA ASP A 875 9.22 -19.67 -5.93
C ASP A 875 8.65 -18.28 -5.66
N ARG A 876 7.82 -18.14 -4.61
CA ARG A 876 7.32 -16.85 -4.16
C ARG A 876 8.46 -15.96 -3.66
N HIS A 877 9.38 -16.49 -2.85
CA HIS A 877 10.53 -15.73 -2.36
C HIS A 877 11.36 -15.17 -3.52
N ASN A 878 11.72 -16.03 -4.48
CA ASN A 878 12.48 -15.64 -5.67
C ASN A 878 11.72 -14.62 -6.52
N ALA A 879 10.40 -14.79 -6.69
CA ALA A 879 9.56 -13.85 -7.43
C ALA A 879 9.46 -12.49 -6.75
N VAL A 880 9.39 -12.44 -5.41
CA VAL A 880 9.43 -11.17 -4.65
C VAL A 880 10.80 -10.50 -4.81
N GLU A 881 11.90 -11.26 -4.68
CA GLU A 881 13.25 -10.73 -4.84
C GLU A 881 13.47 -10.15 -6.25
N GLU A 882 13.06 -10.88 -7.30
CA GLU A 882 13.09 -10.43 -8.69
C GLU A 882 12.29 -9.12 -8.89
N LEU A 883 11.05 -9.07 -8.38
CA LEU A 883 10.18 -7.90 -8.49
C LEU A 883 10.71 -6.72 -7.67
N ASP A 884 11.36 -6.95 -6.53
CA ASP A 884 11.95 -5.87 -5.73
C ASP A 884 13.15 -5.25 -6.41
N HIS A 885 13.95 -6.04 -7.13
CA HIS A 885 15.11 -5.59 -7.90
C HIS A 885 14.79 -4.93 -9.25
N ARG A 886 13.56 -5.08 -9.78
CA ARG A 886 13.18 -4.40 -11.02
C ARG A 886 13.33 -2.88 -10.91
N PRO A 887 13.75 -2.17 -11.97
CA PRO A 887 13.81 -0.72 -11.96
C PRO A 887 12.40 -0.11 -11.83
N MET A 888 12.32 1.11 -11.29
CA MET A 888 11.08 1.88 -11.33
C MET A 888 10.77 2.28 -12.77
N ASP A 889 9.50 2.15 -13.18
CA ASP A 889 9.03 2.54 -14.51
C ASP A 889 7.91 3.60 -14.46
N ILE A 890 7.39 3.96 -15.64
CA ILE A 890 6.33 4.96 -15.82
C ILE A 890 4.96 4.44 -15.34
N GLU A 891 4.65 3.16 -15.55
CA GLU A 891 3.41 2.50 -15.11
C GLU A 891 3.30 2.41 -13.59
N ASP A 892 4.43 2.37 -12.86
CA ASP A 892 4.43 2.45 -11.41
C ASP A 892 3.69 3.70 -10.90
N ALA A 893 3.70 4.80 -11.66
CA ALA A 893 2.99 6.02 -11.29
C ALA A 893 1.47 5.82 -11.16
N ASP A 894 0.88 4.88 -11.90
CA ASP A 894 -0.57 4.62 -11.90
C ASP A 894 -1.06 4.16 -10.51
N PHE A 895 -0.20 3.46 -9.77
CA PHE A 895 -0.49 2.91 -8.45
C PHE A 895 -0.27 3.92 -7.31
N THR A 896 -0.04 5.19 -7.66
CA THR A 896 0.21 6.25 -6.70
C THR A 896 -1.08 6.67 -5.98
N GLU A 897 -0.94 6.93 -4.68
CA GLU A 897 -1.92 7.68 -3.89
C GLU A 897 -1.33 9.01 -3.45
N PHE A 898 -2.17 10.03 -3.36
CA PHE A 898 -1.72 11.34 -2.87
C PHE A 898 -1.47 11.25 -1.35
N PRO A 899 -0.29 11.67 -0.84
CA PRO A 899 0.09 11.47 0.55
C PRO A 899 -0.58 12.52 1.46
N TYR A 900 -1.88 12.39 1.64
CA TYR A 900 -2.65 13.18 2.59
C TYR A 900 -2.20 12.89 4.04
N PRO A 901 -2.23 13.88 4.94
CA PRO A 901 -1.88 13.67 6.34
C PRO A 901 -2.76 12.59 6.96
N ASN A 902 -2.12 11.54 7.46
CA ASN A 902 -2.77 10.40 8.10
C ASN A 902 -2.16 10.20 9.49
N ILE A 903 -2.98 10.24 10.54
CA ILE A 903 -2.53 10.21 11.94
C ILE A 903 -3.30 9.19 12.77
N TYR A 904 -2.63 8.59 13.74
CA TYR A 904 -3.30 7.76 14.73
C TYR A 904 -4.26 8.59 15.59
N LYS A 905 -5.50 8.14 15.70
CA LYS A 905 -6.58 8.75 16.48
C LYS A 905 -6.18 8.96 17.93
N ARG A 906 -5.50 7.98 18.53
CA ARG A 906 -4.98 8.07 19.91
C ARG A 906 -4.05 9.28 20.08
N ASN A 907 -3.00 9.38 19.26
CA ASN A 907 -2.03 10.46 19.33
C ASN A 907 -2.69 11.84 19.14
N PHE A 908 -3.66 11.93 18.23
CA PHE A 908 -4.41 13.17 18.02
C PHE A 908 -5.27 13.55 19.24
N THR A 909 -5.95 12.57 19.82
CA THR A 909 -6.79 12.74 21.01
C THR A 909 -5.95 13.18 22.22
N ASP A 910 -4.77 12.60 22.41
CA ASP A 910 -3.85 12.95 23.50
C ASP A 910 -3.35 14.40 23.38
N VAL A 911 -3.05 14.85 22.17
CA VAL A 911 -2.69 16.26 21.92
C VAL A 911 -3.88 17.19 22.19
N ILE A 912 -5.09 16.81 21.73
CA ILE A 912 -6.30 17.60 21.97
C ILE A 912 -6.59 17.72 23.47
N ALA A 913 -6.51 16.62 24.23
CA ALA A 913 -6.73 16.63 25.68
C ALA A 913 -5.78 17.60 26.39
N ARG A 914 -4.50 17.60 26.03
CA ARG A 914 -3.49 18.55 26.54
C ARG A 914 -3.78 20.00 26.11
N ALA A 915 -4.34 20.20 24.92
CA ALA A 915 -4.62 21.53 24.36
C ALA A 915 -5.92 22.17 24.87
N VAL A 916 -6.95 21.40 25.20
CA VAL A 916 -8.28 21.92 25.61
C VAL A 916 -8.21 22.82 26.85
N ASN A 917 -7.24 22.61 27.74
CA ASN A 917 -7.08 23.39 28.97
C ASN A 917 -5.97 24.47 28.89
N ARG A 918 -5.38 24.69 27.71
CA ARG A 918 -4.30 25.68 27.52
C ARG A 918 -4.81 26.97 26.87
N LYS A 919 -4.51 28.11 27.50
CA LYS A 919 -4.82 29.45 26.97
C LYS A 919 -4.13 29.64 25.61
N GLY A 920 -4.86 30.15 24.62
CA GLY A 920 -4.36 30.36 23.25
C GLY A 920 -4.72 29.24 22.25
N VAL A 921 -4.87 27.99 22.69
CA VAL A 921 -5.17 26.84 21.80
C VAL A 921 -6.50 26.14 22.10
N LYS A 922 -7.12 26.39 23.27
CA LYS A 922 -8.41 25.81 23.70
C LYS A 922 -9.50 25.76 22.62
N GLN A 923 -9.83 26.90 21.98
CA GLN A 923 -10.88 26.95 20.96
C GLN A 923 -10.54 26.13 19.71
N ARG A 924 -9.26 26.06 19.33
CA ARG A 924 -8.81 25.24 18.19
C ARG A 924 -8.90 23.76 18.53
N ALA A 925 -8.47 23.37 19.73
CA ALA A 925 -8.59 21.99 20.22
C ALA A 925 -10.06 21.51 20.24
N GLN A 926 -10.99 22.34 20.71
CA GLN A 926 -12.43 22.02 20.67
C GLN A 926 -12.97 21.85 19.26
N ARG A 927 -12.49 22.63 18.29
CA ARG A 927 -12.85 22.46 16.88
C ARG A 927 -12.25 21.18 16.30
N MET A 928 -10.98 20.90 16.59
CA MET A 928 -10.30 19.67 16.14
C MET A 928 -10.94 18.40 16.72
N LYS A 929 -11.47 18.47 17.96
CA LYS A 929 -12.20 17.36 18.59
C LYS A 929 -13.38 16.88 17.75
N LYS A 930 -14.03 17.76 16.98
CA LYS A 930 -15.16 17.41 16.11
C LYS A 930 -14.76 16.59 14.87
N TRP A 931 -13.47 16.53 14.54
CA TRP A 931 -12.93 15.74 13.43
C TRP A 931 -12.36 14.40 13.88
N ILE A 932 -12.55 14.03 15.15
CA ILE A 932 -12.27 12.68 15.61
C ILE A 932 -13.47 11.81 15.19
N PRO A 933 -13.30 10.86 14.25
CA PRO A 933 -14.38 9.96 13.86
C PRO A 933 -14.74 9.05 15.04
N ALA A 934 -16.00 8.61 15.09
CA ALA A 934 -16.49 7.68 16.12
C ALA A 934 -15.70 6.35 16.08
N GLU A 935 -15.47 5.84 14.87
CA GLU A 935 -14.78 4.57 14.61
C GLU A 935 -13.45 4.77 13.86
N GLY A 936 -12.62 3.73 13.84
CA GLY A 936 -11.32 3.70 13.15
C GLY A 936 -10.14 4.21 13.99
N ASP A 937 -8.96 3.67 13.70
CA ASP A 937 -7.70 4.00 14.40
C ASP A 937 -6.94 5.17 13.81
N PHE A 938 -7.33 5.59 12.60
CA PHE A 938 -6.64 6.62 11.82
C PHE A 938 -7.57 7.74 11.40
N ILE A 939 -7.01 8.94 11.31
CA ILE A 939 -7.68 10.14 10.84
C ILE A 939 -6.89 10.64 9.64
N GLN A 940 -7.54 10.65 8.47
CA GLN A 940 -6.97 11.19 7.25
C GLN A 940 -7.66 12.50 6.89
N PHE A 941 -6.88 13.57 6.73
CA PHE A 941 -7.39 14.87 6.30
C PHE A 941 -7.24 14.99 4.78
N LYS A 942 -8.35 14.99 4.04
CA LYS A 942 -8.33 15.04 2.56
C LYS A 942 -8.58 16.45 2.04
N GLU A 943 -9.39 17.24 2.73
CA GLU A 943 -9.78 18.55 2.26
C GLU A 943 -8.75 19.63 2.64
N ASP A 944 -8.47 20.54 1.71
CA ASP A 944 -7.45 21.59 1.91
C ASP A 944 -7.72 22.42 3.17
N TYR A 945 -8.98 22.78 3.42
CA TYR A 945 -9.36 23.57 4.60
C TYR A 945 -9.20 22.79 5.92
N GLU A 946 -9.31 21.46 5.90
CA GLU A 946 -9.09 20.60 7.06
C GLU A 946 -7.61 20.56 7.41
N ILE A 947 -6.77 20.32 6.41
CA ILE A 947 -5.32 20.26 6.53
C ILE A 947 -4.75 21.60 7.00
N GLU A 948 -5.26 22.72 6.48
CA GLU A 948 -4.87 24.05 6.92
C GLU A 948 -5.19 24.28 8.39
N ARG A 949 -6.40 23.93 8.85
CA ARG A 949 -6.75 24.06 10.27
C ARG A 949 -5.96 23.10 11.16
N PHE A 950 -5.69 21.88 10.70
CA PHE A 950 -4.84 20.91 11.40
C PHE A 950 -3.41 21.43 11.52
N SER A 951 -2.86 22.05 10.47
CA SER A 951 -1.54 22.69 10.49
C SER A 951 -1.50 23.92 11.43
N ASP A 952 -2.53 24.77 11.44
CA ASP A 952 -2.67 25.89 12.39
C ASP A 952 -2.71 25.34 13.83
N PHE A 953 -3.51 24.31 14.09
CA PHE A 953 -3.60 23.66 15.39
C PHE A 953 -2.23 23.15 15.88
N CYS A 954 -1.49 22.42 15.04
CA CYS A 954 -0.15 21.94 15.39
C CYS A 954 0.80 23.10 15.74
N THR A 955 0.79 24.17 14.94
CA THR A 955 1.63 25.36 15.18
C THR A 955 1.31 26.00 16.53
N ARG A 956 0.02 26.19 16.84
CA ARG A 956 -0.42 26.77 18.12
C ARG A 956 -0.13 25.88 19.31
N CYS A 957 -0.21 24.56 19.16
CA CYS A 957 0.20 23.63 20.20
C CYS A 957 1.68 23.81 20.56
N LYS A 958 2.56 23.96 19.55
CA LYS A 958 3.99 24.24 19.79
C LYS A 958 4.22 25.57 20.50
N ASP A 959 3.52 26.63 20.08
CA ASP A 959 3.63 27.96 20.69
C ASP A 959 3.34 27.93 22.20
N VAL A 960 2.52 26.98 22.67
CA VAL A 960 2.17 26.79 24.08
C VAL A 960 2.92 25.64 24.77
N GLY A 961 3.95 25.07 24.12
CA GLY A 961 4.80 24.03 24.67
C GLY A 961 4.21 22.61 24.65
N ILE A 962 3.21 22.33 23.82
CA ILE A 962 2.67 20.98 23.63
C ILE A 962 3.45 20.29 22.50
N ASP A 963 4.02 19.13 22.80
CA ASP A 963 4.67 18.30 21.78
C ASP A 963 3.66 17.70 20.79
N VAL A 964 3.92 17.97 19.51
CA VAL A 964 3.14 17.55 18.34
C VAL A 964 4.02 16.96 17.24
N GLN A 965 5.24 16.50 17.56
CA GLN A 965 6.22 16.02 16.58
C GLN A 965 5.61 15.01 15.58
N TRP A 966 4.86 14.03 16.08
CA TRP A 966 4.21 12.99 15.27
C TRP A 966 3.08 13.53 14.38
N LEU A 967 2.31 14.50 14.86
CA LEU A 967 1.24 15.15 14.09
C LEU A 967 1.82 16.02 12.98
N GLU A 968 2.92 16.72 13.24
CA GLU A 968 3.57 17.53 12.21
C GLU A 968 4.28 16.67 11.17
N HIS A 969 4.86 15.53 11.56
CA HIS A 969 5.49 14.61 10.61
C HIS A 969 4.50 14.15 9.53
N SER A 970 3.23 13.90 9.88
CA SER A 970 2.20 13.49 8.90
C SER A 970 1.89 14.58 7.86
N LEU A 971 2.15 15.85 8.17
CA LEU A 971 2.02 16.97 7.23
C LEU A 971 3.20 17.07 6.25
N GLY A 972 4.30 16.38 6.52
CA GLY A 972 5.58 16.57 5.84
C GLY A 972 5.52 16.35 4.33
N ASP A 973 5.09 15.16 3.90
CA ASP A 973 4.98 14.82 2.47
C ASP A 973 4.01 15.75 1.75
N PHE A 974 2.81 15.95 2.31
CA PHE A 974 1.79 16.83 1.78
C PHE A 974 2.30 18.26 1.56
N LYS A 975 2.91 18.87 2.59
CA LYS A 975 3.46 20.23 2.52
C LYS A 975 4.59 20.33 1.51
N ARG A 976 5.45 19.31 1.40
CA ARG A 976 6.56 19.29 0.42
C ARG A 976 6.05 19.23 -1.01
N LEU A 977 5.04 18.42 -1.31
CA LEU A 977 4.42 18.35 -2.63
C LEU A 977 3.73 19.68 -3.00
N ARG A 978 2.97 20.28 -2.07
CA ARG A 978 2.35 21.59 -2.28
C ARG A 978 3.40 22.69 -2.51
N ALA A 979 4.49 22.67 -1.74
CA ALA A 979 5.63 23.57 -1.95
C ALA A 979 6.33 23.33 -3.30
N ALA A 980 6.26 22.10 -3.82
CA ALA A 980 6.71 21.72 -5.16
C ALA A 980 5.68 21.99 -6.26
N ASN A 981 4.61 22.75 -6.00
CA ASN A 981 3.55 23.07 -6.95
C ASN A 981 2.75 21.84 -7.46
N ILE A 982 2.71 20.76 -6.67
CA ILE A 982 1.94 19.53 -6.94
C ILE A 982 0.80 19.43 -5.92
N HIS A 983 -0.45 19.54 -6.39
CA HIS A 983 -1.61 19.73 -5.52
C HIS A 983 -2.64 18.60 -5.58
N THR A 984 -2.68 17.84 -6.68
CA THR A 984 -3.68 16.80 -6.89
C THR A 984 -3.01 15.49 -7.31
N LEU A 985 -3.75 14.38 -7.21
CA LEU A 985 -3.26 13.07 -7.64
C LEU A 985 -2.87 13.04 -9.13
N PRO A 986 -3.67 13.58 -10.08
CA PRO A 986 -3.27 13.64 -11.49
C PRO A 986 -1.95 14.39 -11.71
N GLU A 987 -1.76 15.53 -11.05
CA GLU A 987 -0.49 16.29 -11.12
C GLU A 987 0.68 15.49 -10.55
N LEU A 988 0.47 14.77 -9.45
CA LEU A 988 1.49 13.93 -8.84
C LEU A 988 1.87 12.77 -9.76
N ARG A 989 0.89 12.05 -10.32
CA ARG A 989 1.15 10.96 -11.28
C ARG A 989 1.92 11.49 -12.49
N MET A 990 1.51 12.62 -13.06
CA MET A 990 2.23 13.26 -14.16
C MET A 990 3.68 13.65 -13.79
N ALA A 991 3.88 14.24 -12.62
CA ALA A 991 5.23 14.57 -12.12
C ALA A 991 6.10 13.31 -11.93
N LEU A 992 5.53 12.19 -11.46
CA LEU A 992 6.26 10.93 -11.33
C LEU A 992 6.62 10.32 -12.68
N ARG A 993 5.71 10.37 -13.66
CA ARG A 993 5.98 9.91 -15.04
C ARG A 993 7.09 10.74 -15.70
N GLU A 994 7.11 12.06 -15.49
CA GLU A 994 8.22 12.92 -15.92
C GLU A 994 9.52 12.62 -15.18
N LEU A 995 9.47 12.22 -13.91
CA LEU A 995 10.65 11.96 -13.09
C LEU A 995 11.39 10.68 -13.51
N VAL A 996 10.66 9.62 -13.86
CA VAL A 996 11.21 8.28 -14.11
C VAL A 996 12.40 8.28 -15.09
N PRO A 997 12.33 8.94 -16.28
CA PRO A 997 13.44 9.01 -17.23
C PRO A 997 14.73 9.63 -16.67
N HIS A 998 14.63 10.45 -15.62
CA HIS A 998 15.78 11.15 -15.03
C HIS A 998 16.46 10.34 -13.91
N LEU A 999 15.83 9.29 -13.41
CA LEU A 999 16.35 8.49 -12.28
C LEU A 999 17.65 7.78 -12.66
N GLN A 1000 18.71 8.07 -11.92
CA GLN A 1000 19.99 7.38 -12.09
C GLN A 1000 20.04 6.11 -11.25
N LYS A 1001 20.68 5.07 -11.80
CA LYS A 1001 20.94 3.84 -11.07
C LYS A 1001 22.04 4.06 -10.04
N LYS A 1002 21.85 3.52 -8.85
CA LYS A 1002 22.90 3.45 -7.84
C LYS A 1002 24.03 2.55 -8.34
N GLN A 1003 25.27 3.00 -8.22
CA GLN A 1003 26.44 2.15 -8.44
C GLN A 1003 26.47 1.00 -7.42
N ALA A 1004 26.76 -0.21 -7.90
CA ALA A 1004 26.97 -1.37 -7.04
C ALA A 1004 28.35 -1.30 -6.37
N ASP A 1005 28.48 -1.88 -5.18
CA ASP A 1005 29.80 -2.12 -4.59
C ASP A 1005 30.62 -3.04 -5.49
N ASP A 1006 31.93 -2.87 -5.48
CA ASP A 1006 32.86 -3.79 -6.13
C ASP A 1006 32.65 -5.22 -5.59
N PRO A 1007 32.32 -6.19 -6.45
CA PRO A 1007 32.07 -7.56 -6.03
C PRO A 1007 33.26 -8.18 -5.29
N VAL A 1008 34.50 -7.84 -5.67
CA VAL A 1008 35.72 -8.31 -4.99
C VAL A 1008 35.77 -7.78 -3.57
N LEU A 1009 35.61 -6.45 -3.39
CA LEU A 1009 35.59 -5.85 -2.06
C LEU A 1009 34.45 -6.41 -1.20
N LYS A 1010 33.28 -6.68 -1.78
CA LYS A 1010 32.16 -7.28 -1.05
C LYS A 1010 32.51 -8.70 -0.58
N ALA A 1011 33.07 -9.52 -1.46
CA ALA A 1011 33.48 -10.89 -1.14
C ALA A 1011 34.61 -10.93 -0.09
N GLU A 1012 35.64 -10.08 -0.23
CA GLU A 1012 36.75 -10.00 0.74
C GLU A 1012 36.27 -9.53 2.12
N HIS A 1013 35.34 -8.58 2.19
CA HIS A 1013 34.74 -8.16 3.45
C HIS A 1013 33.95 -9.28 4.14
N ALA A 1014 33.32 -10.18 3.37
CA ALA A 1014 32.59 -11.32 3.92
C ALA A 1014 33.50 -12.32 4.67
N LEU A 1015 34.82 -12.29 4.41
CA LEU A 1015 35.82 -13.08 5.13
C LEU A 1015 36.16 -12.54 6.52
N VAL A 1016 35.88 -11.27 6.79
CA VAL A 1016 36.22 -10.61 8.07
C VAL A 1016 35.41 -11.25 9.20
N GLY A 1017 36.07 -11.65 10.29
CA GLY A 1017 35.43 -12.28 11.45
C GLY A 1017 35.02 -13.75 11.28
N ARG A 1018 35.08 -14.32 10.07
CA ARG A 1018 34.84 -15.76 9.86
C ARG A 1018 36.01 -16.59 10.37
N LYS A 1019 35.73 -17.66 11.10
CA LYS A 1019 36.75 -18.67 11.44
C LYS A 1019 36.96 -19.58 10.22
N LEU A 1020 38.04 -19.32 9.47
CA LEU A 1020 38.48 -20.23 8.38
C LEU A 1020 39.73 -20.94 8.91
N GLY A 1021 39.57 -22.18 9.38
CA GLY A 1021 40.67 -22.98 9.91
C GLY A 1021 41.74 -23.23 8.84
N GLY A 1022 43.01 -23.23 9.20
CA GLY A 1022 44.13 -23.43 8.28
C GLY A 1022 44.41 -22.33 7.25
N PHE A 1023 43.60 -21.25 7.17
CA PHE A 1023 43.77 -20.20 6.15
C PHE A 1023 44.64 -19.02 6.61
N PHE A 1024 45.80 -18.85 5.96
CA PHE A 1024 46.74 -17.75 6.17
C PHE A 1024 47.24 -17.18 4.84
N PRO A 1025 46.79 -15.99 4.42
CA PRO A 1025 47.26 -15.31 3.22
C PRO A 1025 48.77 -15.19 3.13
N THR A 1026 49.34 -15.57 1.99
CA THR A 1026 50.79 -15.51 1.75
C THR A 1026 51.25 -14.06 1.56
N PRO A 1027 52.20 -13.55 2.36
CA PRO A 1027 52.75 -12.21 2.21
C PRO A 1027 53.45 -12.01 0.86
N LYS A 1028 53.28 -10.81 0.26
CA LYS A 1028 53.84 -10.49 -1.07
C LYS A 1028 55.34 -10.75 -1.21
N THR A 1029 56.12 -10.45 -0.17
CA THR A 1029 57.58 -10.68 -0.15
C THR A 1029 57.93 -12.17 -0.26
N ILE A 1030 57.13 -13.04 0.35
CA ILE A 1030 57.31 -14.49 0.28
C ILE A 1030 56.87 -15.00 -1.09
N ILE A 1031 55.76 -14.49 -1.62
CA ILE A 1031 55.30 -14.85 -2.96
C ILE A 1031 56.38 -14.51 -4.00
N SER A 1032 57.01 -13.33 -3.93
CA SER A 1032 58.12 -12.98 -4.81
C SER A 1032 59.26 -14.01 -4.74
N ARG A 1033 59.64 -14.45 -3.54
CA ARG A 1033 60.65 -15.49 -3.36
C ARG A 1033 60.21 -16.85 -3.94
N MET A 1034 58.94 -17.21 -3.79
CA MET A 1034 58.40 -18.43 -4.39
C MET A 1034 58.47 -18.39 -5.91
N LEU A 1035 58.15 -17.25 -6.53
CA LEU A 1035 58.22 -17.06 -7.98
C LEU A 1035 59.66 -17.16 -8.50
N GLU A 1036 60.64 -16.62 -7.77
CA GLU A 1036 62.07 -16.78 -8.10
C GLU A 1036 62.50 -18.25 -8.08
N LEU A 1037 62.13 -18.99 -7.04
CA LEU A 1037 62.48 -20.41 -6.89
C LEU A 1037 61.74 -21.30 -7.89
N ALA A 1038 60.54 -20.89 -8.31
CA ALA A 1038 59.77 -21.64 -9.29
C ALA A 1038 60.35 -21.53 -10.70
N ASP A 1039 61.13 -20.48 -11.03
CA ASP A 1039 61.71 -20.27 -12.37
C ASP A 1039 60.71 -20.53 -13.51
N ILE A 1040 59.59 -19.80 -13.45
CA ILE A 1040 58.45 -19.95 -14.37
C ILE A 1040 58.87 -19.54 -15.78
N GLN A 1041 58.64 -20.43 -16.75
CA GLN A 1041 58.90 -20.19 -18.16
C GLN A 1041 57.60 -19.92 -18.93
N PRO A 1042 57.67 -19.20 -20.07
CA PRO A 1042 56.52 -19.04 -20.96
C PRO A 1042 55.96 -20.39 -21.42
N GLY A 1043 54.66 -20.62 -21.19
CA GLY A 1043 53.97 -21.85 -21.58
C GLY A 1043 53.94 -22.95 -20.51
N ASP A 1044 54.55 -22.74 -19.34
CA ASP A 1044 54.41 -23.67 -18.20
C ASP A 1044 52.95 -23.78 -17.75
N ARG A 1045 52.49 -25.00 -17.41
CA ARG A 1045 51.21 -25.20 -16.72
C ARG A 1045 51.42 -25.09 -15.22
N ILE A 1046 50.76 -24.13 -14.60
CA ILE A 1046 50.94 -23.82 -13.18
C ILE A 1046 49.74 -24.30 -12.37
N LEU A 1047 50.00 -24.93 -11.22
CA LEU A 1047 49.00 -25.29 -10.23
C LEU A 1047 49.18 -24.48 -8.94
N GLU A 1048 48.08 -23.90 -8.45
CA GLU A 1048 47.94 -23.43 -7.07
C GLU A 1048 46.86 -24.28 -6.35
N PRO A 1049 47.25 -25.32 -5.61
CA PRO A 1049 46.35 -26.35 -5.10
C PRO A 1049 45.60 -25.97 -3.81
N SER A 1050 45.88 -24.81 -3.23
CA SER A 1050 45.26 -24.33 -1.99
C SER A 1050 45.20 -22.81 -2.05
N ALA A 1051 44.36 -22.32 -2.97
CA ALA A 1051 44.46 -20.94 -3.46
C ALA A 1051 44.04 -19.87 -2.45
N GLY A 1052 43.28 -20.24 -1.42
CA GLY A 1052 42.82 -19.32 -0.41
C GLY A 1052 42.03 -18.16 -1.05
N LYS A 1053 42.39 -16.91 -0.73
CA LYS A 1053 41.79 -15.72 -1.37
C LYS A 1053 42.55 -15.26 -2.64
N GLY A 1054 43.53 -16.04 -3.10
CA GLY A 1054 44.23 -15.86 -4.37
C GLY A 1054 45.43 -14.92 -4.35
N ASP A 1055 46.12 -14.73 -3.22
CA ASP A 1055 47.26 -13.80 -3.16
C ASP A 1055 48.42 -14.21 -4.10
N ILE A 1056 48.71 -15.51 -4.25
CA ILE A 1056 49.72 -16.02 -5.19
C ILE A 1056 49.19 -15.85 -6.63
N LEU A 1057 47.95 -16.26 -6.92
CA LEU A 1057 47.30 -16.04 -8.21
C LEU A 1057 47.30 -14.59 -8.67
N ASP A 1058 47.01 -13.64 -7.77
CA ASP A 1058 46.97 -12.19 -8.06
C ASP A 1058 48.34 -11.72 -8.60
N ILE A 1059 49.43 -12.20 -7.99
CA ILE A 1059 50.80 -11.85 -8.40
C ILE A 1059 51.23 -12.64 -9.65
N LEU A 1060 50.86 -13.92 -9.76
CA LEU A 1060 51.12 -14.72 -10.95
C LEU A 1060 50.49 -14.08 -12.19
N ARG A 1061 49.22 -13.67 -12.11
CA ARG A 1061 48.52 -12.97 -13.20
C ARG A 1061 49.19 -11.64 -13.54
N GLN A 1062 49.70 -10.91 -12.54
CA GLN A 1062 50.38 -9.63 -12.77
C GLN A 1062 51.71 -9.80 -13.53
N HIS A 1063 52.50 -10.82 -13.20
CA HIS A 1063 53.82 -11.04 -13.79
C HIS A 1063 53.79 -11.92 -15.06
N TYR A 1064 52.82 -12.83 -15.16
CA TYR A 1064 52.68 -13.83 -16.21
C TYR A 1064 51.22 -13.93 -16.70
N PRO A 1065 50.67 -12.86 -17.31
CA PRO A 1065 49.24 -12.78 -17.65
C PRO A 1065 48.79 -13.82 -18.69
N ASP A 1066 49.69 -14.31 -19.53
CA ASP A 1066 49.41 -15.25 -20.63
C ASP A 1066 49.61 -16.72 -20.23
N THR A 1067 49.98 -17.01 -18.98
CA THR A 1067 50.28 -18.36 -18.50
C THR A 1067 49.03 -19.05 -17.94
N GLU A 1068 48.85 -20.32 -18.28
CA GLU A 1068 47.72 -21.12 -17.76
C GLU A 1068 47.97 -21.47 -16.28
N VAL A 1069 47.13 -20.90 -15.41
CA VAL A 1069 47.14 -21.19 -13.97
C VAL A 1069 45.83 -21.87 -13.59
N ILE A 1070 45.93 -23.06 -13.00
CA ILE A 1070 44.81 -23.79 -12.42
C ILE A 1070 44.87 -23.62 -10.91
N ALA A 1071 43.79 -23.11 -10.33
CA ALA A 1071 43.65 -22.97 -8.89
C ALA A 1071 42.65 -23.98 -8.33
N ILE A 1072 42.85 -24.40 -7.08
CA ILE A 1072 41.89 -25.25 -6.37
C ILE A 1072 41.65 -24.64 -4.99
N GLU A 1073 40.38 -24.55 -4.60
CA GLU A 1073 39.98 -24.09 -3.27
C GLU A 1073 38.78 -24.89 -2.74
N LEU A 1074 38.91 -25.41 -1.52
CA LEU A 1074 37.90 -26.22 -0.87
C LEU A 1074 36.82 -25.36 -0.21
N ASN A 1075 37.21 -24.24 0.41
CA ASN A 1075 36.31 -23.38 1.16
C ASN A 1075 35.45 -22.53 0.23
N GLY A 1076 34.12 -22.70 0.30
CA GLY A 1076 33.18 -21.96 -0.54
C GLY A 1076 33.33 -20.43 -0.45
N THR A 1077 33.56 -19.87 0.74
CA THR A 1077 33.68 -18.40 0.88
C THR A 1077 34.97 -17.84 0.28
N LEU A 1078 36.05 -18.62 0.31
CA LEU A 1078 37.31 -18.24 -0.34
C LEU A 1078 37.22 -18.41 -1.87
N PHE A 1079 36.53 -19.46 -2.32
CA PHE A 1079 36.16 -19.64 -3.72
C PHE A 1079 35.36 -18.45 -4.27
N ASP A 1080 34.34 -17.96 -3.54
CA ASP A 1080 33.53 -16.81 -3.96
C ASP A 1080 34.40 -15.55 -4.20
N VAL A 1081 35.49 -15.38 -3.43
CA VAL A 1081 36.45 -14.27 -3.61
C VAL A 1081 37.29 -14.47 -4.87
N LEU A 1082 37.75 -15.70 -5.12
CA LEU A 1082 38.51 -16.05 -6.32
C LEU A 1082 37.68 -15.88 -7.59
N GLU A 1083 36.41 -16.29 -7.56
CA GLU A 1083 35.45 -16.10 -8.65
C GLU A 1083 35.19 -14.61 -8.89
N ALA A 1084 34.97 -13.82 -7.83
CA ALA A 1084 34.80 -12.37 -7.94
C ALA A 1084 36.05 -11.68 -8.55
N LYS A 1085 37.25 -12.19 -8.28
CA LYS A 1085 38.53 -11.75 -8.89
C LYS A 1085 38.73 -12.27 -10.32
N GLY A 1086 37.84 -13.11 -10.82
CA GLY A 1086 37.90 -13.71 -12.15
C GLY A 1086 39.02 -14.72 -12.33
N HIS A 1087 39.49 -15.38 -11.26
CA HIS A 1087 40.48 -16.46 -11.34
C HIS A 1087 39.87 -17.76 -11.88
N ASN A 1088 40.66 -18.53 -12.62
CA ASN A 1088 40.25 -19.87 -13.07
C ASN A 1088 40.46 -20.87 -11.93
N VAL A 1089 39.41 -21.12 -11.15
CA VAL A 1089 39.46 -21.92 -9.93
C VAL A 1089 38.45 -23.08 -9.97
N ASN A 1090 38.90 -24.26 -9.55
CA ASN A 1090 38.06 -25.41 -9.30
C ASN A 1090 37.69 -25.48 -7.81
N ARG A 1091 36.40 -25.61 -7.52
CA ARG A 1091 35.94 -25.87 -6.15
C ARG A 1091 36.03 -27.35 -5.83
N GLY A 1092 36.88 -27.74 -4.90
CA GLY A 1092 37.06 -29.16 -4.57
C GLY A 1092 38.19 -29.44 -3.59
N ASP A 1093 38.32 -30.71 -3.20
CA ASP A 1093 39.45 -31.19 -2.41
C ASP A 1093 40.66 -31.44 -3.31
N PHE A 1094 41.79 -30.78 -3.00
CA PHE A 1094 43.03 -30.95 -3.75
C PHE A 1094 43.58 -32.38 -3.68
N LEU A 1095 43.40 -33.08 -2.56
CA LEU A 1095 43.94 -34.44 -2.42
C LEU A 1095 43.27 -35.44 -3.38
N GLU A 1096 42.10 -35.11 -3.92
CA GLU A 1096 41.40 -35.90 -4.94
C GLU A 1096 41.75 -35.46 -6.38
N HIS A 1097 42.40 -34.30 -6.54
CA HIS A 1097 42.72 -33.73 -7.84
C HIS A 1097 43.76 -34.55 -8.61
N GLN A 1098 43.60 -34.60 -9.93
CA GLN A 1098 44.48 -35.30 -10.86
C GLN A 1098 44.93 -34.37 -11.98
N GLY A 1099 46.17 -34.53 -12.44
CA GLY A 1099 46.73 -33.71 -13.51
C GLY A 1099 48.24 -33.85 -13.60
N GLU A 1100 48.84 -33.07 -14.50
CA GLU A 1100 50.29 -32.99 -14.68
C GLU A 1100 50.68 -31.51 -14.91
N TYR A 1101 51.65 -31.02 -14.13
CA TYR A 1101 52.00 -29.60 -14.05
C TYR A 1101 53.51 -29.36 -14.11
N ASP A 1102 53.89 -28.30 -14.80
CA ASP A 1102 55.29 -27.88 -14.93
C ASP A 1102 55.75 -27.12 -13.69
N ARG A 1103 54.85 -26.36 -13.05
CA ARG A 1103 55.11 -25.63 -11.81
C ARG A 1103 53.97 -25.80 -10.82
N VAL A 1104 54.30 -25.98 -9.55
CA VAL A 1104 53.33 -25.94 -8.45
C VAL A 1104 53.80 -24.93 -7.42
N LEU A 1105 52.97 -23.93 -7.12
CA LEU A 1105 53.23 -22.94 -6.08
C LEU A 1105 52.14 -23.05 -5.02
N MET A 1106 52.50 -23.27 -3.77
CA MET A 1106 51.49 -23.55 -2.75
C MET A 1106 51.84 -23.08 -1.35
N ASN A 1107 50.79 -22.66 -0.63
CA ASN A 1107 50.80 -22.48 0.82
C ASN A 1107 49.73 -23.40 1.44
N PRO A 1108 50.02 -24.70 1.62
CA PRO A 1108 49.08 -25.67 2.16
C PRO A 1108 48.69 -25.38 3.61
N PRO A 1109 47.57 -25.94 4.08
CA PRO A 1109 47.17 -25.83 5.48
C PRO A 1109 48.19 -26.49 6.42
N PHE A 1110 48.65 -25.76 7.45
CA PHE A 1110 49.67 -26.23 8.41
C PHE A 1110 49.13 -27.16 9.52
N GLU A 1111 47.81 -27.27 9.65
CA GLU A 1111 47.19 -28.03 10.74
C GLU A 1111 47.25 -29.53 10.45
N LYS A 1112 47.39 -30.34 11.51
CA LYS A 1112 47.35 -31.81 11.45
C LYS A 1112 48.34 -32.46 10.46
N SER A 1113 49.46 -31.80 10.17
CA SER A 1113 50.45 -32.26 9.17
C SER A 1113 49.89 -32.39 7.75
N LEU A 1114 48.81 -31.68 7.42
CA LEU A 1114 48.25 -31.66 6.06
C LEU A 1114 49.24 -31.08 5.04
N ASP A 1115 50.16 -30.22 5.48
CA ASP A 1115 51.26 -29.71 4.66
C ASP A 1115 52.12 -30.86 4.09
N ILE A 1116 52.45 -31.89 4.88
CA ILE A 1116 53.18 -33.09 4.40
C ILE A 1116 52.40 -33.82 3.30
N GLU A 1117 51.11 -34.05 3.51
CA GLU A 1117 50.25 -34.81 2.59
C GLU A 1117 50.06 -34.06 1.27
N HIS A 1118 49.75 -32.77 1.36
CA HIS A 1118 49.60 -31.89 0.20
C HIS A 1118 50.89 -31.80 -0.62
N VAL A 1119 52.06 -31.67 0.00
CA VAL A 1119 53.35 -31.60 -0.71
C VAL A 1119 53.68 -32.92 -1.41
N ARG A 1120 53.41 -34.07 -0.78
CA ARG A 1120 53.59 -35.39 -1.42
C ARG A 1120 52.65 -35.57 -2.61
N HIS A 1121 51.39 -35.17 -2.47
CA HIS A 1121 50.42 -35.21 -3.57
C HIS A 1121 50.84 -34.29 -4.72
N ALA A 1122 51.20 -33.05 -4.42
CA ALA A 1122 51.69 -32.08 -5.41
C ALA A 1122 52.92 -32.59 -6.18
N PHE A 1123 53.87 -33.25 -5.51
CA PHE A 1123 55.01 -33.88 -6.17
C PHE A 1123 54.60 -35.00 -7.15
N SER A 1124 53.54 -35.76 -6.82
CA SER A 1124 53.02 -36.80 -7.71
C SER A 1124 52.48 -36.22 -9.03
N LEU A 1125 51.94 -35.00 -8.98
CA LEU A 1125 51.38 -34.26 -10.10
C LEU A 1125 52.41 -33.44 -10.91
N LEU A 1126 53.68 -33.40 -10.49
CA LEU A 1126 54.73 -32.73 -11.27
C LEU A 1126 55.06 -33.51 -12.55
N ALA A 1127 55.16 -32.79 -13.66
CA ALA A 1127 55.76 -33.26 -14.90
C ALA A 1127 57.27 -33.57 -14.71
N PRO A 1128 57.91 -34.35 -15.61
CA PRO A 1128 59.36 -34.46 -15.63
C PRO A 1128 60.01 -33.08 -15.76
N HIS A 1129 61.04 -32.78 -14.95
CA HIS A 1129 61.67 -31.46 -14.82
C HIS A 1129 60.79 -30.37 -14.19
N GLY A 1130 59.60 -30.73 -13.71
CA GLY A 1130 58.71 -29.82 -13.03
C GLY A 1130 59.25 -29.40 -11.66
N THR A 1131 58.89 -28.18 -11.23
CA THR A 1131 59.33 -27.63 -9.94
C THR A 1131 58.15 -27.33 -9.03
N LEU A 1132 58.19 -27.87 -7.81
CA LEU A 1132 57.27 -27.58 -6.71
C LEU A 1132 57.93 -26.62 -5.74
N VAL A 1133 57.25 -25.53 -5.40
CA VAL A 1133 57.61 -24.59 -4.35
C VAL A 1133 56.46 -24.52 -3.34
N ALA A 1134 56.71 -24.99 -2.12
CA ALA A 1134 55.70 -25.10 -1.07
C ALA A 1134 56.14 -24.40 0.22
N ILE A 1135 55.21 -23.70 0.87
CA ILE A 1135 55.41 -23.22 2.24
C ILE A 1135 54.94 -24.31 3.22
N MET A 1136 55.78 -24.69 4.15
CA MET A 1136 55.46 -25.69 5.17
C MET A 1136 55.67 -25.11 6.56
N SER A 1137 54.99 -25.69 7.56
CA SER A 1137 55.30 -25.43 8.95
C SER A 1137 56.68 -26.00 9.31
N GLU A 1138 57.32 -25.51 10.38
CA GLU A 1138 58.60 -26.08 10.84
C GLU A 1138 58.46 -27.48 11.46
N GLY A 1139 57.25 -27.87 11.89
CA GLY A 1139 56.98 -29.14 12.60
C GLY A 1139 57.61 -30.38 11.93
N PRO A 1140 57.39 -30.63 10.64
CA PRO A 1140 57.98 -31.73 9.88
C PRO A 1140 59.52 -31.79 9.91
N PHE A 1141 60.21 -30.70 10.21
CA PHE A 1141 61.68 -30.62 10.13
C PHE A 1141 62.39 -30.92 11.47
N PHE A 1142 61.69 -30.86 12.60
CA PHE A 1142 62.29 -31.10 13.92
C PHE A 1142 61.57 -32.14 14.77
N ARG A 1143 60.31 -32.50 14.45
CA ARG A 1143 59.56 -33.49 15.24
C ARG A 1143 60.11 -34.91 14.99
N ASN A 1144 60.15 -35.71 16.06
CA ASN A 1144 60.65 -37.10 16.03
C ASN A 1144 59.53 -38.14 15.89
N ASP A 1145 58.33 -37.74 15.45
CA ASP A 1145 57.27 -38.69 15.11
C ASP A 1145 57.54 -39.38 13.75
N SER A 1146 56.86 -40.51 13.52
CA SER A 1146 57.07 -41.34 12.31
C SER A 1146 56.82 -40.53 11.04
N GLN A 1147 55.73 -39.76 11.00
CA GLN A 1147 55.31 -38.99 9.84
C GLN A 1147 56.36 -37.93 9.45
N ALA A 1148 56.86 -37.16 10.42
CA ALA A 1148 57.90 -36.15 10.18
C ALA A 1148 59.25 -36.80 9.78
N THR A 1149 59.60 -37.94 10.37
CA THR A 1149 60.84 -38.67 10.04
C THR A 1149 60.78 -39.25 8.62
N GLU A 1150 59.67 -39.88 8.26
CA GLU A 1150 59.42 -40.39 6.91
C GLU A 1150 59.40 -39.27 5.86
N PHE A 1151 58.83 -38.11 6.20
CA PHE A 1151 58.84 -36.96 5.30
C PHE A 1151 60.26 -36.46 5.05
N ARG A 1152 61.09 -36.29 6.07
CA ARG A 1152 62.49 -35.84 5.90
C ARG A 1152 63.33 -36.83 5.09
N ASN A 1153 63.15 -38.13 5.33
CA ASN A 1153 63.84 -39.17 4.56
C ASN A 1153 63.44 -39.10 3.09
N TRP A 1154 62.13 -39.05 2.82
CA TRP A 1154 61.59 -38.90 1.47
C TRP A 1154 62.08 -37.62 0.79
N LEU A 1155 62.10 -36.48 1.50
CA LEU A 1155 62.55 -35.20 0.95
C LEU A 1155 64.02 -35.27 0.51
N ASN A 1156 64.88 -35.91 1.30
CA ASN A 1156 66.28 -36.14 0.94
C ASN A 1156 66.41 -37.10 -0.26
N GLU A 1157 65.57 -38.14 -0.34
CA GLU A 1157 65.58 -39.12 -1.44
C GLU A 1157 65.22 -38.48 -2.79
N VAL A 1158 64.26 -37.55 -2.79
CA VAL A 1158 63.86 -36.81 -4.00
C VAL A 1158 64.74 -35.59 -4.29
N GLY A 1159 65.81 -35.37 -3.52
CA GLY A 1159 66.73 -34.24 -3.69
C GLY A 1159 66.10 -32.88 -3.39
N GLY A 1160 65.09 -32.82 -2.53
CA GLY A 1160 64.41 -31.59 -2.17
C GLY A 1160 65.27 -30.66 -1.32
N GLU A 1161 65.19 -29.37 -1.61
CA GLU A 1161 65.85 -28.29 -0.86
C GLU A 1161 64.86 -27.61 0.08
N SER A 1162 65.38 -26.96 1.13
CA SER A 1162 64.52 -26.23 2.07
C SER A 1162 65.21 -25.02 2.69
N GLU A 1163 64.50 -23.89 2.75
CA GLU A 1163 64.97 -22.57 3.21
C GLU A 1163 64.06 -22.04 4.33
N GLN A 1164 64.59 -21.83 5.53
CA GLN A 1164 63.82 -21.31 6.67
C GLN A 1164 63.43 -19.84 6.45
N LEU A 1165 62.15 -19.51 6.66
CA LEU A 1165 61.65 -18.15 6.54
C LEU A 1165 61.84 -17.36 7.84
N PRO A 1166 61.83 -16.00 7.80
CA PRO A 1166 61.88 -15.16 8.99
C PRO A 1166 60.78 -15.52 10.00
N GLU A 1167 61.08 -15.41 11.31
CA GLU A 1167 60.15 -15.80 12.38
C GLU A 1167 58.82 -15.02 12.37
N ASP A 1168 58.81 -13.81 11.80
CA ASP A 1168 57.67 -12.91 11.70
C ASP A 1168 57.01 -12.88 10.31
N ALA A 1169 57.40 -13.79 9.42
CA ALA A 1169 56.93 -13.88 8.03
C ALA A 1169 55.40 -13.69 7.89
N PHE A 1170 54.59 -14.36 8.71
CA PHE A 1170 53.13 -14.30 8.69
C PHE A 1170 52.51 -13.48 9.85
N ASN A 1171 53.30 -12.63 10.51
CA ASN A 1171 52.87 -11.85 11.69
C ASN A 1171 52.98 -10.32 11.50
N SER A 1172 53.27 -9.86 10.27
CA SER A 1172 53.42 -8.43 9.95
C SER A 1172 52.14 -7.64 10.22
N SER A 1173 52.25 -6.31 10.38
CA SER A 1173 51.09 -5.41 10.50
C SER A 1173 50.18 -5.41 9.27
N GLU A 1174 50.70 -5.83 8.12
CA GLU A 1174 50.02 -5.82 6.82
C GLU A 1174 49.32 -7.16 6.52
N ALA A 1175 49.56 -8.21 7.31
CA ALA A 1175 48.96 -9.53 7.09
C ALA A 1175 47.45 -9.52 7.40
N PHE A 1176 46.64 -9.95 6.43
CA PHE A 1176 45.18 -10.08 6.56
C PHE A 1176 44.77 -11.02 7.71
N ARG A 1177 45.55 -12.08 7.94
CA ARG A 1177 45.48 -12.95 9.13
C ARG A 1177 46.87 -13.24 9.62
N LYS A 1178 47.08 -13.08 10.93
CA LYS A 1178 48.38 -13.28 11.56
C LYS A 1178 48.49 -14.68 12.14
N THR A 1179 49.69 -15.26 12.06
CA THR A 1179 50.05 -16.46 12.79
C THR A 1179 51.49 -16.39 13.28
N GLY A 1180 51.75 -16.97 14.45
CA GLY A 1180 53.10 -17.13 15.01
C GLY A 1180 53.78 -18.44 14.58
N VAL A 1181 53.20 -19.18 13.63
CA VAL A 1181 53.77 -20.42 13.10
C VAL A 1181 55.06 -20.10 12.34
N ARG A 1182 56.17 -20.69 12.78
CA ARG A 1182 57.44 -20.66 12.04
C ARG A 1182 57.29 -21.53 10.80
N THR A 1183 57.75 -21.01 9.66
CA THR A 1183 57.54 -21.61 8.34
C THR A 1183 58.84 -21.73 7.57
N ARG A 1184 58.81 -22.55 6.52
CA ARG A 1184 59.91 -22.87 5.63
C ARG A 1184 59.42 -22.96 4.20
N ILE A 1185 60.23 -22.57 3.22
CA ILE A 1185 60.00 -22.91 1.82
C ILE A 1185 60.70 -24.24 1.50
N VAL A 1186 59.98 -25.15 0.86
CA VAL A 1186 60.50 -26.39 0.29
C VAL A 1186 60.46 -26.27 -1.22
N THR A 1187 61.57 -26.59 -1.88
CA THR A 1187 61.69 -26.62 -3.33
C THR A 1187 62.09 -28.01 -3.78
N ILE A 1188 61.34 -28.59 -4.71
CA ILE A 1188 61.61 -29.92 -5.26
C ILE A 1188 61.54 -29.85 -6.78
N THR A 1189 62.59 -30.31 -7.46
CA THR A 1189 62.59 -30.50 -8.92
C THR A 1189 62.59 -32.00 -9.21
N LYS A 1190 61.60 -32.45 -9.98
CA LYS A 1190 61.41 -33.87 -10.35
C LYS A 1190 62.15 -34.20 -11.63
#